data_AF-A0A9W8PM37-F1
#
_entry.id   AF-A0A9W8PM37-F1
#
_cell.length_a   1.000
_cell.length_b   1.000
_cell.length_c   1.000
_cell.angle_alpha   90.00
_cell.angle_beta   90.00
_cell.angle_gamma   90.00
#
_symmetry.space_group_name_H-M   'P 1'
#
loop_
_entity.id
_entity.type
_entity.pdbx_description
1 polymer ?
#
loop_
_entity_poly.entity_id
_entity_poly.type
_entity_poly.pdbx_seq_one_letter_code
_entity_poly.pdbx_strand_id
1 'polypeptide(L)'
;MIECAINLDGTQAVDPAGEDDPSPISDINTYHPDQHDCPLVCADYSNIHSWIPYLSVERLHRCPDPMLLKLSVSQPLDRADSTILIRSCTIESKSRSTRKNITTTVENPKKDTTLYEGGSLKTSAACIVGGTLVKDELSLGTTRTSSGNKTLIANTMGVLHGMKVYFDEKDNCDEKDNCDENFLFAYHREVVAGLYIGPGLGKRTASLALESLSQHLGSTGSISNQTLVQLHDSGRKPDRVFGIFVDTTGDLPAVQKATLRWSQGSSAVGSGFDLSRSLSNAKVYDISGITDFQAAGEPTPTPTPMSSTSVSKEHKGLARRLASFVNANILQKRAVCIRGADFVKFNPKSDLCSSLEEGDHVCCSAGDPYKPSGPKPDPDGTCATHLIKERDTCAALAKKHSVSVKDLEKWNKNTWAWTDCTDLLVGYNMCLSSGLPPMPLPQEGAACGPLVPGTKRPTDSSVSLADLNPCPLKACCSNWGFCGVFPGHCTINEPEKGGPGSKAKGSQNTCVSNCGRNTKENSGRPKQFGRIGYYEAFNFDRECLWLKARNANTETWKPVIKQGKDQWADFKKLPVKRIISFGGWADSTAPDKYAIIRNAIITNRETFATNLAQFAKDEGIDGVDIDWEYPGAEDIMIGGSPIGAKTDGLNYLRFLTTLRQKLDPDMSLSIAAPASYWYLKAFPIDRISSVVDYIVYMTYDLHGQWTTAIQTPLMNVHQANV
;
A
#
# COMPACT_ATOMS: atom_id res chain seq x y z
N MET A 1 -38.13 -8.83 -2.33
CA MET A 1 -36.96 -9.18 -3.18
C MET A 1 -36.99 -8.25 -4.38
N ILE A 2 -35.84 -7.77 -4.82
CA ILE A 2 -35.70 -6.82 -5.94
C ILE A 2 -35.32 -7.63 -7.18
N GLU A 3 -36.19 -7.76 -8.17
CA GLU A 3 -35.80 -8.37 -9.44
C GLU A 3 -34.84 -7.41 -10.17
N CYS A 4 -33.61 -7.85 -10.38
CA CYS A 4 -32.49 -7.00 -10.79
C CYS A 4 -32.24 -7.02 -12.31
N ALA A 5 -31.29 -6.17 -12.74
CA ALA A 5 -30.81 -5.95 -14.09
C ALA A 5 -30.87 -7.19 -15.00
N ILE A 6 -31.32 -7.03 -16.24
CA ILE A 6 -31.42 -8.10 -17.22
C ILE A 6 -30.35 -7.89 -18.32
N ASN A 7 -29.57 -8.93 -18.61
CA ASN A 7 -28.61 -8.96 -19.71
C ASN A 7 -29.31 -8.84 -21.07
N LEU A 8 -28.55 -8.54 -22.14
CA LEU A 8 -29.09 -8.46 -23.50
C LEU A 8 -29.69 -9.77 -24.03
N ASP A 9 -29.42 -10.91 -23.36
CA ASP A 9 -29.94 -12.24 -23.66
C ASP A 9 -31.20 -12.63 -22.85
N GLY A 10 -31.68 -11.76 -21.96
CA GLY A 10 -32.83 -12.01 -21.10
C GLY A 10 -32.53 -12.69 -19.76
N THR A 11 -31.27 -12.98 -19.44
CA THR A 11 -30.88 -13.52 -18.13
C THR A 11 -30.75 -12.43 -17.07
N GLN A 12 -31.01 -12.73 -15.78
CA GLN A 12 -30.67 -11.81 -14.69
C GLN A 12 -29.14 -11.62 -14.62
N ALA A 13 -28.71 -10.37 -14.67
CA ALA A 13 -27.30 -9.96 -14.70
C ALA A 13 -26.68 -9.87 -13.30
N VAL A 14 -27.50 -9.65 -12.26
CA VAL A 14 -27.11 -9.71 -10.83
C VAL A 14 -28.31 -10.16 -9.99
N ASP A 15 -28.03 -10.71 -8.80
CA ASP A 15 -29.02 -11.13 -7.82
C ASP A 15 -29.73 -9.95 -7.10
N PRO A 16 -30.93 -10.18 -6.52
CA PRO A 16 -31.65 -9.22 -5.68
C PRO A 16 -30.82 -8.67 -4.50
N ALA A 17 -30.78 -7.34 -4.34
CA ALA A 17 -30.00 -6.72 -3.24
C ALA A 17 -30.59 -7.02 -1.85
N GLY A 18 -29.85 -7.76 -1.02
CA GLY A 18 -30.12 -7.99 0.40
C GLY A 18 -29.75 -6.82 1.33
N GLU A 19 -29.84 -7.07 2.64
CA GLU A 19 -29.27 -6.19 3.69
C GLU A 19 -27.74 -6.35 3.77
N ASP A 20 -27.27 -7.59 3.64
CA ASP A 20 -25.85 -7.98 3.73
C ASP A 20 -25.16 -8.11 2.36
N ASP A 21 -25.83 -7.67 1.28
CA ASP A 21 -25.26 -7.67 -0.07
C ASP A 21 -23.95 -6.87 -0.09
N PRO A 22 -22.81 -7.45 -0.52
CA PRO A 22 -21.59 -6.69 -0.74
C PRO A 22 -21.83 -5.74 -1.92
N SER A 23 -22.20 -4.50 -1.59
CA SER A 23 -22.45 -3.47 -2.59
C SER A 23 -21.15 -3.20 -3.36
N PRO A 24 -21.16 -3.05 -4.70
CA PRO A 24 -19.98 -2.69 -5.51
C PRO A 24 -19.56 -1.21 -5.31
N ILE A 25 -19.92 -0.65 -4.16
CA ILE A 25 -19.55 0.67 -3.66
C ILE A 25 -18.13 0.58 -3.09
N SER A 26 -17.28 1.55 -3.41
CA SER A 26 -15.97 1.70 -2.77
C SER A 26 -16.12 1.73 -1.25
N ASP A 27 -15.22 1.08 -0.51
CA ASP A 27 -15.11 1.44 0.90
C ASP A 27 -14.77 2.94 0.96
N ILE A 28 -15.56 3.69 1.72
CA ILE A 28 -15.33 5.13 1.89
C ILE A 28 -14.00 5.40 2.60
N ASN A 29 -13.49 4.43 3.37
CA ASN A 29 -12.20 4.50 4.04
C ASN A 29 -11.03 4.04 3.15
N THR A 30 -11.26 3.66 1.90
CA THR A 30 -10.18 3.26 0.97
C THR A 30 -9.19 4.42 0.80
N TYR A 31 -7.95 4.22 1.24
CA TYR A 31 -6.88 5.16 0.94
C TYR A 31 -6.57 5.13 -0.57
N HIS A 32 -6.83 6.23 -1.27
CA HIS A 32 -6.47 6.39 -2.67
C HIS A 32 -5.18 7.20 -2.80
N PRO A 33 -4.03 6.58 -3.17
CA PRO A 33 -2.75 7.28 -3.22
C PRO A 33 -2.79 8.56 -4.05
N ASP A 34 -3.43 8.57 -5.22
CA ASP A 34 -3.44 9.76 -6.10
C ASP A 34 -4.10 11.00 -5.48
N GLN A 35 -5.07 10.80 -4.58
CA GLN A 35 -5.86 11.86 -3.94
C GLN A 35 -5.22 12.40 -2.64
N HIS A 36 -4.16 11.78 -2.15
CA HIS A 36 -3.53 12.15 -0.88
C HIS A 36 -2.07 12.50 -1.07
N ASP A 37 -1.71 13.77 -0.88
CA ASP A 37 -0.33 14.23 -1.08
C ASP A 37 0.71 13.48 -0.24
N CYS A 38 0.33 13.09 0.99
CA CYS A 38 1.12 12.25 1.90
C CYS A 38 0.55 10.82 2.06
N PRO A 39 1.40 9.84 2.39
CA PRO A 39 0.97 8.53 2.86
C PRO A 39 0.32 8.63 4.24
N LEU A 40 -0.41 7.58 4.64
CA LEU A 40 -0.94 7.44 5.99
C LEU A 40 0.16 7.57 7.05
N VAL A 41 -0.23 7.97 8.26
CA VAL A 41 0.67 8.00 9.43
C VAL A 41 1.15 6.57 9.72
N CYS A 42 2.41 6.44 10.15
CA CYS A 42 3.00 5.15 10.53
C CYS A 42 2.21 4.52 11.69
N ALA A 43 1.26 3.63 11.38
CA ALA A 43 0.41 2.94 12.37
C ALA A 43 1.14 1.80 13.08
N ASP A 44 2.01 1.09 12.37
CA ASP A 44 2.90 0.06 12.89
C ASP A 44 4.29 0.29 12.26
N TYR A 45 5.27 0.71 13.07
CA TYR A 45 6.65 0.93 12.60
C TYR A 45 7.37 -0.39 12.30
N SER A 46 6.90 -1.53 12.83
CA SER A 46 7.51 -2.84 12.62
C SER A 46 7.09 -3.54 11.35
N ASN A 47 5.84 -3.29 10.92
CA ASN A 47 5.25 -3.90 9.74
C ASN A 47 5.21 -2.92 8.57
N ILE A 48 6.21 -2.97 7.70
CA ILE A 48 6.27 -2.16 6.48
C ILE A 48 5.12 -2.43 5.50
N HIS A 49 4.40 -3.56 5.63
CA HIS A 49 3.20 -3.83 4.82
C HIS A 49 1.97 -3.02 5.28
N SER A 50 2.01 -2.44 6.49
CA SER A 50 1.06 -1.41 6.93
C SER A 50 1.33 -0.03 6.30
N TRP A 51 2.45 0.14 5.60
CA TRP A 51 2.85 1.42 4.99
C TRP A 51 2.40 1.50 3.54
N ILE A 52 2.04 2.70 3.08
CA ILE A 52 1.52 2.95 1.74
C ILE A 52 2.63 2.84 0.68
N PRO A 53 2.49 1.99 -0.36
CA PRO A 53 3.47 1.84 -1.42
C PRO A 53 3.34 2.95 -2.47
N TYR A 54 4.43 3.66 -2.71
CA TYR A 54 4.65 4.58 -3.82
C TYR A 54 5.54 3.93 -4.88
N LEU A 55 5.25 4.24 -6.15
CA LEU A 55 5.82 3.55 -7.33
C LEU A 55 6.76 4.46 -8.15
N SER A 56 7.05 5.65 -7.59
CA SER A 56 7.74 6.77 -8.23
C SER A 56 8.43 7.58 -7.13
N VAL A 57 9.62 8.10 -7.41
CA VAL A 57 10.34 8.99 -6.48
C VAL A 57 9.68 10.37 -6.47
N GLU A 58 9.20 10.83 -7.63
CA GLU A 58 8.49 12.10 -7.81
C GLU A 58 7.26 12.21 -6.90
N ARG A 59 6.64 11.06 -6.57
CA ARG A 59 5.49 11.00 -5.66
C ARG A 59 5.79 11.53 -4.26
N LEU A 60 7.06 11.46 -3.81
CA LEU A 60 7.51 11.94 -2.51
C LEU A 60 7.48 13.48 -2.42
N HIS A 61 7.73 14.19 -3.52
CA HIS A 61 7.73 15.66 -3.55
C HIS A 61 6.38 16.29 -3.21
N ARG A 62 5.27 15.55 -3.39
CA ARG A 62 3.92 16.04 -3.05
C ARG A 62 3.70 16.17 -1.55
N CYS A 63 4.33 15.34 -0.72
CA CYS A 63 4.08 15.33 0.72
C CYS A 63 4.83 16.46 1.45
N PRO A 64 4.13 17.41 2.10
CA PRO A 64 4.77 18.48 2.89
C PRO A 64 5.30 18.03 4.26
N ASP A 65 4.93 16.82 4.71
CA ASP A 65 5.23 16.25 6.03
C ASP A 65 6.41 15.26 5.97
N PRO A 66 7.11 15.00 7.09
CA PRO A 66 8.23 14.05 7.12
C PRO A 66 7.75 12.59 7.01
N MET A 67 8.43 11.80 6.19
CA MET A 67 8.10 10.40 5.90
C MET A 67 9.24 9.45 6.24
N LEU A 68 8.90 8.23 6.68
CA LEU A 68 9.77 7.07 6.61
C LEU A 68 9.55 6.31 5.31
N LEU A 69 10.64 5.77 4.76
CA LEU A 69 10.67 5.06 3.48
C LEU A 69 11.41 3.72 3.61
N LYS A 70 10.80 2.66 3.07
CA LYS A 70 11.42 1.34 2.90
C LYS A 70 11.38 0.96 1.43
N LEU A 71 12.57 0.80 0.85
CA LEU A 71 12.82 0.48 -0.55
C LEU A 71 14.04 -0.44 -0.63
N SER A 72 14.13 -1.28 -1.66
CA SER A 72 15.30 -2.16 -1.84
C SER A 72 16.55 -1.34 -2.14
N VAL A 73 17.72 -1.75 -1.63
CA VAL A 73 18.99 -1.09 -1.98
C VAL A 73 19.63 -1.68 -3.24
N SER A 74 19.20 -2.88 -3.65
CA SER A 74 19.68 -3.58 -4.85
C SER A 74 18.93 -3.18 -6.13
N GLN A 75 17.75 -2.54 -6.03
CA GLN A 75 16.97 -2.01 -7.16
C GLN A 75 17.22 -0.49 -7.31
N PRO A 76 18.16 -0.06 -8.18
CA PRO A 76 18.61 1.33 -8.26
C PRO A 76 17.51 2.28 -8.72
N LEU A 77 17.35 3.42 -8.03
CA LEU A 77 16.33 4.44 -8.35
C LEU A 77 16.70 5.36 -9.52
N ASP A 78 17.97 5.41 -9.92
CA ASP A 78 18.47 6.22 -11.06
C ASP A 78 18.32 5.52 -12.43
N ARG A 79 17.74 4.33 -12.47
CA ARG A 79 17.58 3.52 -13.69
C ARG A 79 16.13 3.42 -14.15
N ALA A 80 15.89 3.85 -15.38
CA ALA A 80 14.57 3.81 -16.01
C ALA A 80 13.99 2.40 -16.18
N ASP A 81 14.79 1.34 -16.15
CA ASP A 81 14.33 -0.06 -16.25
C ASP A 81 14.08 -0.74 -14.88
N SER A 82 14.37 -0.05 -13.79
CA SER A 82 14.31 -0.57 -12.41
C SER A 82 12.88 -0.70 -11.87
N THR A 83 12.67 -1.66 -10.97
CA THR A 83 11.41 -1.80 -10.24
C THR A 83 11.41 -0.89 -9.01
N ILE A 84 10.66 0.21 -9.09
CA ILE A 84 10.48 1.14 -7.96
C ILE A 84 9.30 0.67 -7.09
N LEU A 85 9.59 0.29 -5.85
CA LEU A 85 8.60 0.05 -4.80
C LEU A 85 9.10 0.70 -3.50
N ILE A 86 8.45 1.80 -3.10
CA ILE A 86 8.79 2.59 -1.91
C ILE A 86 7.62 2.51 -0.94
N ARG A 87 7.70 1.62 0.06
CA ARG A 87 6.72 1.59 1.16
C ARG A 87 6.97 2.79 2.06
N SER A 88 5.93 3.58 2.34
CA SER A 88 6.06 4.91 2.93
C SER A 88 4.95 5.22 3.93
N CYS A 89 5.29 5.94 5.00
CA CYS A 89 4.34 6.44 5.99
C CYS A 89 4.80 7.78 6.56
N THR A 90 3.87 8.63 7.00
CA THR A 90 4.19 9.91 7.64
C THR A 90 4.50 9.72 9.13
N ILE A 91 5.51 10.42 9.60
CA ILE A 91 5.87 10.50 11.02
C ILE A 91 4.87 11.46 11.69
N GLU A 92 4.31 11.08 12.84
CA GLU A 92 3.25 11.86 13.48
C GLU A 92 3.71 13.29 13.84
N SER A 93 3.10 14.27 13.17
CA SER A 93 3.16 15.67 13.57
C SER A 93 2.00 15.99 14.50
N LYS A 94 2.26 16.68 15.62
CA LYS A 94 1.33 16.97 16.74
C LYS A 94 0.04 17.75 16.40
N SER A 95 -0.31 17.91 15.11
CA SER A 95 -1.32 18.84 14.62
C SER A 95 -2.45 18.21 13.79
N ARG A 96 -2.44 16.90 13.45
CA ARG A 96 -3.44 16.29 12.56
C ARG A 96 -3.87 14.86 12.96
N SER A 97 -4.61 14.74 14.06
CA SER A 97 -5.32 13.51 14.43
C SER A 97 -6.82 13.62 14.13
N THR A 98 -7.24 13.30 12.89
CA THR A 98 -8.66 13.25 12.49
C THR A 98 -8.98 12.21 11.38
N ARG A 99 -8.24 11.09 11.30
CA ARG A 99 -8.75 9.88 10.61
C ARG A 99 -8.80 8.72 11.59
N LYS A 100 -9.98 8.09 11.71
CA LYS A 100 -10.24 6.97 12.62
C LYS A 100 -9.45 5.74 12.19
N ASN A 101 -9.03 4.97 13.18
CA ASN A 101 -8.32 3.71 13.05
C ASN A 101 -8.87 2.84 11.92
N ILE A 102 -7.99 2.45 10.99
CA ILE A 102 -8.22 1.32 10.09
C ILE A 102 -8.35 0.07 10.97
N THR A 103 -9.47 -0.63 10.85
CA THR A 103 -9.83 -1.74 11.74
C THR A 103 -9.29 -3.10 11.28
N THR A 104 -8.78 -3.20 10.05
CA THR A 104 -8.10 -4.39 9.53
C THR A 104 -6.61 -4.30 9.80
N THR A 105 -6.13 -5.04 10.81
CA THR A 105 -4.69 -5.18 11.08
C THR A 105 -4.02 -5.96 9.95
N VAL A 106 -3.10 -5.31 9.22
CA VAL A 106 -2.19 -6.01 8.32
C VAL A 106 -1.24 -6.88 9.16
N GLU A 107 -1.28 -8.19 8.97
CA GLU A 107 -0.41 -9.13 9.67
C GLU A 107 1.07 -8.84 9.34
N ASN A 108 1.97 -8.94 10.33
CA ASN A 108 3.39 -8.70 10.14
C ASN A 108 4.08 -9.97 9.59
N PRO A 109 4.57 -10.00 8.33
CA PRO A 109 5.15 -11.20 7.73
C PRO A 109 6.41 -11.69 8.45
N LYS A 110 7.08 -10.83 9.22
CA LYS A 110 8.24 -11.19 10.06
C LYS A 110 7.87 -12.10 11.24
N LYS A 111 6.58 -12.14 11.63
CA LYS A 111 6.03 -12.98 12.71
C LYS A 111 5.42 -14.29 12.17
N ASP A 112 5.26 -14.43 10.85
CA ASP A 112 4.63 -15.60 10.21
C ASP A 112 5.42 -16.90 10.46
N THR A 113 4.74 -17.93 10.97
CA THR A 113 5.32 -19.23 11.28
C THR A 113 5.15 -20.28 10.18
N THR A 114 4.42 -19.95 9.11
CA THR A 114 4.19 -20.81 7.94
C THR A 114 5.30 -20.72 6.88
N LEU A 115 6.14 -19.68 6.95
CA LEU A 115 7.36 -19.58 6.14
C LEU A 115 8.29 -20.78 6.40
N TYR A 116 8.98 -21.26 5.36
CA TYR A 116 9.78 -22.51 5.40
C TYR A 116 10.88 -22.53 6.47
N GLU A 117 11.52 -21.39 6.75
CA GLU A 117 12.49 -21.21 7.85
C GLU A 117 11.91 -20.44 9.06
N GLY A 118 10.60 -20.12 9.00
CA GLY A 118 9.91 -19.23 9.92
C GLY A 118 10.22 -17.74 9.73
N GLY A 119 9.43 -16.91 10.42
CA GLY A 119 9.57 -15.46 10.45
C GLY A 119 10.94 -14.97 10.94
N SER A 120 11.41 -13.87 10.35
CA SER A 120 12.78 -13.36 10.50
C SER A 120 13.17 -13.02 11.94
N LEU A 121 12.23 -12.55 12.77
CA LEU A 121 12.49 -12.16 14.16
C LEU A 121 13.09 -13.30 15.01
N LYS A 122 12.75 -14.55 14.70
CA LYS A 122 13.27 -15.74 15.41
C LYS A 122 14.73 -16.09 15.05
N THR A 123 15.27 -15.49 13.98
CA THR A 123 16.55 -15.88 13.39
C THR A 123 17.64 -14.80 13.48
N SER A 124 17.26 -13.52 13.69
CA SER A 124 18.22 -12.42 13.79
C SER A 124 18.85 -12.33 15.18
N ALA A 125 20.19 -12.31 15.24
CA ALA A 125 20.95 -12.21 16.49
C ALA A 125 20.66 -10.91 17.26
N ALA A 126 20.40 -9.80 16.57
CA ALA A 126 20.09 -8.51 17.18
C ALA A 126 18.72 -8.46 17.89
N CYS A 127 17.85 -9.44 17.63
CA CYS A 127 16.62 -9.66 18.39
C CYS A 127 16.98 -10.18 19.79
N ILE A 128 17.81 -11.23 19.83
CA ILE A 128 18.18 -12.00 21.02
C ILE A 128 19.13 -11.20 21.94
N VAL A 129 20.14 -10.51 21.38
CA VAL A 129 21.16 -9.80 22.17
C VAL A 129 21.27 -8.33 21.80
N GLY A 130 21.54 -7.48 22.81
CA GLY A 130 21.70 -6.03 22.63
C GLY A 130 23.09 -5.59 22.14
N GLY A 131 24.07 -6.50 22.11
CA GLY A 131 25.48 -6.22 21.88
C GLY A 131 26.21 -5.70 23.13
N THR A 132 27.54 -5.76 23.12
CA THR A 132 28.41 -5.17 24.15
C THR A 132 29.00 -3.85 23.65
N LEU A 133 29.16 -2.88 24.55
CA LEU A 133 29.75 -1.57 24.22
C LEU A 133 31.23 -1.75 23.85
N VAL A 134 31.60 -1.35 22.64
CA VAL A 134 32.99 -1.36 22.16
C VAL A 134 33.57 0.07 22.11
N LYS A 135 34.89 0.16 21.88
CA LYS A 135 35.62 1.45 21.76
C LYS A 135 35.66 2.00 20.32
N ASP A 136 34.89 1.41 19.41
CA ASP A 136 34.78 1.88 18.03
C ASP A 136 34.10 3.26 18.00
N GLU A 137 34.72 4.22 17.32
CA GLU A 137 34.18 5.56 17.11
C GLU A 137 33.53 5.69 15.73
N LEU A 138 32.49 6.53 15.62
CA LEU A 138 31.85 6.85 14.34
C LEU A 138 32.50 8.08 13.73
N SER A 139 33.11 7.94 12.55
CA SER A 139 33.63 9.08 11.80
C SER A 139 32.46 9.95 11.30
N LEU A 140 32.60 11.27 11.45
CA LEU A 140 31.70 12.29 10.91
C LEU A 140 32.44 13.05 9.80
N GLY A 141 31.80 13.20 8.64
CA GLY A 141 32.31 14.03 7.55
C GLY A 141 31.22 14.78 6.81
N THR A 142 31.60 15.93 6.25
CA THR A 142 30.68 16.82 5.52
C THR A 142 31.31 17.32 4.23
N THR A 143 30.49 17.70 3.25
CA THR A 143 30.95 18.49 2.10
C THR A 143 31.27 19.93 2.50
N ARG A 144 32.05 20.65 1.68
CA ARG A 144 32.57 22.00 2.01
C ARG A 144 31.52 23.12 2.12
N THR A 145 30.28 22.90 1.69
CA THR A 145 29.21 23.90 1.66
C THR A 145 28.28 23.75 2.87
N SER A 146 28.57 24.47 3.96
CA SER A 146 27.72 24.55 5.15
C SER A 146 26.77 25.75 5.11
N SER A 147 25.48 25.55 5.40
CA SER A 147 24.47 26.61 5.51
C SER A 147 23.92 26.73 6.94
N GLY A 148 23.61 27.95 7.36
CA GLY A 148 22.91 28.24 8.63
C GLY A 148 21.38 28.20 8.51
N ASN A 149 20.84 27.35 7.63
CA ASN A 149 19.40 27.31 7.34
C ASN A 149 18.64 26.57 8.45
N LYS A 150 18.02 27.33 9.36
CA LYS A 150 17.23 26.79 10.49
C LYS A 150 16.12 25.82 10.05
N THR A 151 15.45 26.09 8.93
CA THR A 151 14.39 25.23 8.41
C THR A 151 14.95 23.89 7.94
N LEU A 152 16.08 23.91 7.25
CA LEU A 152 16.74 22.70 6.75
C LEU A 152 17.27 21.82 7.90
N ILE A 153 17.81 22.46 8.94
CA ILE A 153 18.24 21.78 10.17
C ILE A 153 17.03 21.14 10.87
N ALA A 154 15.93 21.88 11.04
CA ALA A 154 14.70 21.35 11.66
C ALA A 154 14.11 20.18 10.85
N ASN A 155 14.07 20.29 9.52
CA ASN A 155 13.63 19.21 8.63
C ASN A 155 14.50 17.96 8.79
N THR A 156 15.82 18.14 8.90
CA THR A 156 16.80 17.06 9.11
C THR A 156 16.62 16.40 10.48
N MET A 157 16.52 17.19 11.54
CA MET A 157 16.28 16.66 12.90
C MET A 157 14.95 15.88 12.97
N GLY A 158 13.93 16.31 12.23
CA GLY A 158 12.65 15.61 12.09
C GLY A 158 12.78 14.21 11.47
N VAL A 159 13.48 14.10 10.33
CA VAL A 159 13.69 12.76 9.71
C VAL A 159 14.59 11.87 10.56
N LEU A 160 15.67 12.41 11.14
CA LEU A 160 16.54 11.65 12.05
C LEU A 160 15.78 11.14 13.30
N HIS A 161 14.82 11.92 13.81
CA HIS A 161 13.97 11.51 14.92
C HIS A 161 13.03 10.37 14.53
N GLY A 162 12.34 10.45 13.39
CA GLY A 162 11.49 9.36 12.92
C GLY A 162 12.28 8.06 12.67
N MET A 163 13.49 8.17 12.11
CA MET A 163 14.37 7.01 11.94
C MET A 163 14.78 6.40 13.29
N LYS A 164 14.97 7.23 14.33
CA LYS A 164 15.31 6.76 15.68
C LYS A 164 14.13 5.98 16.28
N VAL A 165 12.89 6.49 16.14
CA VAL A 165 11.68 5.80 16.59
C VAL A 165 11.59 4.40 15.97
N TYR A 166 11.75 4.28 14.65
CA TYR A 166 11.71 2.99 13.96
C TYR A 166 12.72 1.95 14.49
N PHE A 167 13.95 2.36 14.83
CA PHE A 167 14.98 1.45 15.37
C PHE A 167 14.87 1.22 16.89
N ASP A 168 14.14 2.05 17.61
CA ASP A 168 13.80 1.89 19.03
C ASP A 168 12.49 1.10 19.26
N GLU A 169 11.74 0.81 18.19
CA GLU A 169 10.42 0.17 18.23
C GLU A 169 10.40 -1.18 18.98
N LYS A 170 9.37 -1.35 19.82
CA LYS A 170 9.14 -2.54 20.66
C LYS A 170 7.64 -2.80 20.77
N ASP A 171 7.24 -4.07 20.71
CA ASP A 171 5.88 -4.46 21.08
C ASP A 171 5.70 -4.43 22.61
N ASN A 172 4.44 -4.52 23.07
CA ASN A 172 4.04 -4.56 24.47
C ASN A 172 4.57 -5.78 25.26
N CYS A 173 5.32 -6.68 24.61
CA CYS A 173 5.87 -7.91 25.18
C CYS A 173 7.41 -7.95 25.20
N ASP A 174 8.08 -6.80 25.10
CA ASP A 174 9.55 -6.63 25.16
C ASP A 174 10.37 -7.29 24.02
N GLU A 175 9.69 -7.84 23.01
CA GLU A 175 10.30 -8.21 21.72
C GLU A 175 10.51 -6.97 20.85
N LYS A 176 11.69 -6.88 20.22
CA LYS A 176 12.12 -5.74 19.39
C LYS A 176 11.69 -5.97 17.93
N ASP A 177 10.52 -5.52 17.48
CA ASP A 177 9.99 -5.98 16.19
C ASP A 177 10.73 -5.48 14.92
N ASN A 178 11.68 -4.54 15.04
CA ASN A 178 12.60 -4.12 13.97
C ASN A 178 14.05 -4.59 14.17
N CYS A 179 14.27 -5.60 15.03
CA CYS A 179 15.61 -6.13 15.31
C CYS A 179 16.32 -6.81 14.14
N ASP A 180 15.59 -7.25 13.12
CA ASP A 180 16.13 -7.84 11.89
C ASP A 180 16.47 -6.79 10.82
N GLU A 181 16.01 -5.55 10.99
CA GLU A 181 16.09 -4.51 9.98
C GLU A 181 17.46 -3.83 9.93
N ASN A 182 18.11 -3.91 8.78
CA ASN A 182 19.49 -3.44 8.60
C ASN A 182 19.59 -2.10 7.87
N PHE A 183 18.48 -1.52 7.41
CA PHE A 183 18.45 -0.22 6.75
C PHE A 183 17.06 0.42 6.77
N LEU A 184 17.05 1.75 6.70
CA LEU A 184 15.86 2.59 6.60
C LEU A 184 16.21 3.86 5.84
N PHE A 185 15.24 4.43 5.13
CA PHE A 185 15.33 5.75 4.53
C PHE A 185 14.26 6.68 5.11
N ALA A 186 14.47 7.98 5.00
CA ALA A 186 13.50 9.00 5.38
C ALA A 186 13.60 10.21 4.45
N TYR A 187 12.49 10.93 4.31
CA TYR A 187 12.34 12.01 3.35
C TYR A 187 11.50 13.14 3.93
N HIS A 188 11.93 14.38 3.76
CA HIS A 188 11.13 15.56 4.09
C HIS A 188 11.55 16.75 3.21
N ARG A 189 10.68 17.12 2.26
CA ARG A 189 10.84 18.21 1.29
C ARG A 189 12.04 18.04 0.35
N GLU A 190 13.23 18.44 0.78
CA GLU A 190 14.50 18.35 0.04
C GLU A 190 15.57 17.59 0.86
N VAL A 191 15.26 17.23 2.11
CA VAL A 191 16.11 16.40 2.95
C VAL A 191 15.80 14.94 2.71
N VAL A 192 16.84 14.17 2.42
CA VAL A 192 16.82 12.71 2.35
C VAL A 192 17.83 12.16 3.35
N ALA A 193 17.44 11.14 4.10
CA ALA A 193 18.33 10.43 5.00
C ALA A 193 18.27 8.91 4.72
N GLY A 194 19.41 8.24 4.84
CA GLY A 194 19.53 6.79 4.76
C GLY A 194 20.45 6.27 5.85
N LEU A 195 20.08 5.14 6.47
CA LEU A 195 20.88 4.46 7.47
C LEU A 195 21.14 3.03 7.04
N TYR A 196 22.38 2.55 7.24
CA TYR A 196 22.73 1.13 7.25
C TYR A 196 23.29 0.73 8.62
N ILE A 197 22.88 -0.44 9.11
CA ILE A 197 23.45 -1.08 10.29
C ILE A 197 23.63 -2.58 10.00
N GLY A 198 24.88 -3.04 10.03
CA GLY A 198 25.21 -4.45 9.81
C GLY A 198 24.57 -5.37 10.87
N PRO A 199 24.16 -6.61 10.51
CA PRO A 199 23.51 -7.55 11.42
C PRO A 199 24.36 -7.96 12.64
N GLY A 200 25.67 -7.73 12.59
CA GLY A 200 26.60 -7.96 13.69
C GLY A 200 26.69 -6.82 14.72
N LEU A 201 25.89 -5.76 14.56
CA LEU A 201 25.79 -4.61 15.47
C LEU A 201 24.42 -4.53 16.15
N GLY A 202 24.41 -4.19 17.44
CA GLY A 202 23.19 -3.96 18.21
C GLY A 202 22.46 -2.69 17.78
N LYS A 203 21.13 -2.77 17.59
CA LYS A 203 20.30 -1.66 17.05
C LYS A 203 20.38 -0.36 17.87
N ARG A 204 20.72 -0.44 19.15
CA ARG A 204 21.04 0.73 20.01
C ARG A 204 22.14 1.64 19.43
N THR A 205 23.03 1.08 18.60
CA THR A 205 24.03 1.86 17.83
C THR A 205 23.35 2.85 16.89
N ALA A 206 22.30 2.43 16.16
CA ALA A 206 21.54 3.29 15.27
C ALA A 206 20.85 4.41 16.04
N SER A 207 20.13 4.06 17.12
CA SER A 207 19.40 5.03 17.95
C SER A 207 20.29 6.12 18.53
N LEU A 208 21.45 5.74 19.08
CA LEU A 208 22.40 6.68 19.68
C LEU A 208 23.18 7.49 18.63
N ALA A 209 23.47 6.93 17.46
CA ALA A 209 24.11 7.66 16.37
C ALA A 209 23.17 8.73 15.77
N LEU A 210 21.90 8.37 15.53
CA LEU A 210 20.86 9.30 15.07
C LEU A 210 20.63 10.44 16.07
N GLU A 211 20.56 10.11 17.37
CA GLU A 211 20.43 11.11 18.44
C GLU A 211 21.66 12.02 18.52
N SER A 212 22.87 11.46 18.49
CA SER A 212 24.12 12.23 18.56
C SER A 212 24.30 13.15 17.35
N LEU A 213 23.92 12.70 16.14
CA LEU A 213 23.92 13.52 14.94
C LEU A 213 22.90 14.68 15.04
N SER A 214 21.69 14.39 15.52
CA SER A 214 20.66 15.41 15.75
C SER A 214 21.11 16.48 16.76
N GLN A 215 21.75 16.07 17.87
CA GLN A 215 22.36 16.97 18.84
C GLN A 215 23.54 17.78 18.26
N HIS A 216 24.37 17.17 17.40
CA HIS A 216 25.47 17.85 16.71
C HIS A 216 24.95 18.96 15.76
N LEU A 217 23.91 18.68 14.97
CA LEU A 217 23.29 19.67 14.09
C LEU A 217 22.63 20.81 14.89
N GLY A 218 21.92 20.48 15.99
CA GLY A 218 21.31 21.47 16.87
C GLY A 218 22.31 22.38 17.59
N SER A 219 23.48 21.85 17.98
CA SER A 219 24.53 22.60 18.69
C SER A 219 25.44 23.42 17.76
N THR A 220 25.74 22.92 16.56
CA THR A 220 26.51 23.69 15.55
C THR A 220 25.68 24.76 14.86
N GLY A 221 24.35 24.57 14.78
CA GLY A 221 23.45 25.51 14.08
C GLY A 221 23.70 25.59 12.57
N SER A 222 24.36 24.57 12.00
CA SER A 222 24.73 24.52 10.58
C SER A 222 24.57 23.11 10.03
N ILE A 223 24.22 22.99 8.75
CA ILE A 223 24.19 21.71 8.02
C ILE A 223 24.82 21.88 6.64
N SER A 224 25.54 20.86 6.19
CA SER A 224 26.15 20.84 4.85
C SER A 224 25.27 20.10 3.85
N ASN A 225 25.43 20.40 2.54
CA ASN A 225 24.69 19.73 1.46
C ASN A 225 24.62 18.21 1.67
N GLN A 226 25.76 17.62 2.02
CA GLN A 226 25.90 16.22 2.35
C GLN A 226 26.63 16.03 3.69
N THR A 227 26.06 15.18 4.55
CA THR A 227 26.59 14.83 5.88
C THR A 227 26.62 13.31 6.02
N LEU A 228 27.80 12.77 6.34
CA LEU A 228 28.05 11.34 6.48
C LEU A 228 28.51 11.01 7.90
N VAL A 229 27.91 9.99 8.50
CA VAL A 229 28.42 9.30 9.68
C VAL A 229 28.73 7.87 9.26
N GLN A 230 29.90 7.30 9.58
CA GLN A 230 30.16 5.88 9.32
C GLN A 230 31.11 5.21 10.31
N LEU A 231 30.93 3.90 10.47
CA LEU A 231 31.91 2.97 11.02
C LEU A 231 32.45 2.12 9.87
N HIS A 232 33.59 2.51 9.32
CA HIS A 232 34.25 1.80 8.24
C HIS A 232 35.77 1.84 8.40
N ASP A 233 36.40 0.68 8.19
CA ASP A 233 37.84 0.55 8.02
C ASP A 233 38.10 -0.45 6.88
N SER A 234 39.29 -0.42 6.29
CA SER A 234 39.62 -1.20 5.08
C SER A 234 39.58 -2.73 5.23
N GLY A 235 39.42 -3.27 6.44
CA GLY A 235 39.27 -4.70 6.71
C GLY A 235 37.89 -5.11 7.25
N ARG A 236 36.97 -4.15 7.45
CA ARG A 236 35.69 -4.38 8.13
C ARG A 236 34.70 -5.13 7.24
N LYS A 237 34.22 -6.28 7.73
CA LYS A 237 33.20 -7.09 7.07
C LYS A 237 31.82 -6.41 7.10
N PRO A 238 30.91 -6.71 6.13
CA PRO A 238 29.60 -6.05 6.03
C PRO A 238 28.73 -6.16 7.29
N ASP A 239 28.86 -7.24 8.06
CA ASP A 239 28.14 -7.46 9.32
C ASP A 239 28.50 -6.44 10.42
N ARG A 240 29.65 -5.77 10.32
CA ARG A 240 30.13 -4.78 11.31
C ARG A 240 30.17 -3.34 10.79
N VAL A 241 29.65 -3.07 9.59
CA VAL A 241 29.58 -1.70 9.03
C VAL A 241 28.35 -0.96 9.58
N PHE A 242 28.52 0.33 9.84
CA PHE A 242 27.43 1.25 10.16
C PHE A 242 27.55 2.52 9.32
N GLY A 243 26.43 3.13 8.96
CA GLY A 243 26.42 4.39 8.22
C GLY A 243 25.11 5.17 8.32
N ILE A 244 25.21 6.49 8.34
CA ILE A 244 24.11 7.44 8.12
C ILE A 244 24.56 8.41 7.03
N PHE A 245 23.75 8.59 5.99
CA PHE A 245 23.97 9.62 4.97
C PHE A 245 22.74 10.52 4.92
N VAL A 246 22.95 11.82 5.15
CA VAL A 246 21.95 12.87 4.91
C VAL A 246 22.39 13.66 3.69
N ASP A 247 21.49 13.76 2.71
CA ASP A 247 21.56 14.70 1.58
C ASP A 247 20.45 15.75 1.75
N THR A 248 20.78 17.01 1.50
CA THR A 248 19.85 18.15 1.64
C THR A 248 19.52 18.82 0.30
N THR A 249 19.80 18.14 -0.80
CA THR A 249 19.54 18.55 -2.18
C THR A 249 18.51 17.68 -2.90
N GLY A 250 18.00 16.63 -2.23
CA GLY A 250 16.98 15.72 -2.74
C GLY A 250 17.52 14.42 -3.37
N ASP A 251 18.83 14.15 -3.33
CA ASP A 251 19.44 13.02 -4.05
C ASP A 251 19.25 11.66 -3.35
N LEU A 252 18.01 11.16 -3.38
CA LEU A 252 17.66 9.83 -2.88
C LEU A 252 18.43 8.68 -3.57
N PRO A 253 18.69 8.69 -4.90
CA PRO A 253 19.55 7.69 -5.53
C PRO A 253 20.98 7.65 -4.95
N ALA A 254 21.62 8.79 -4.69
CA ALA A 254 22.94 8.79 -4.05
C ALA A 254 22.90 8.24 -2.62
N VAL A 255 21.86 8.58 -1.85
CA VAL A 255 21.65 8.05 -0.49
C VAL A 255 21.41 6.53 -0.52
N GLN A 256 20.60 6.02 -1.46
CA GLN A 256 20.41 4.57 -1.68
C GLN A 256 21.74 3.87 -2.01
N LYS A 257 22.54 4.45 -2.90
CA LYS A 257 23.83 3.91 -3.38
C LYS A 257 24.88 3.82 -2.27
N ALA A 258 24.88 4.76 -1.31
CA ALA A 258 25.69 4.67 -0.10
C ALA A 258 25.27 3.48 0.78
N THR A 259 23.96 3.33 1.03
CA THR A 259 23.41 2.18 1.80
C THR A 259 23.73 0.85 1.13
N LEU A 260 23.65 0.76 -0.21
CA LEU A 260 24.07 -0.43 -0.96
C LEU A 260 25.56 -0.74 -0.73
N ARG A 261 26.45 0.26 -0.84
CA ARG A 261 27.90 0.09 -0.61
C ARG A 261 28.22 -0.41 0.80
N TRP A 262 27.60 0.17 1.83
CA TRP A 262 27.75 -0.30 3.20
C TRP A 262 27.25 -1.74 3.37
N SER A 263 26.14 -2.13 2.73
CA SER A 263 25.65 -3.52 2.75
C SER A 263 26.58 -4.52 2.05
N GLN A 264 27.53 -4.03 1.25
CA GLN A 264 28.61 -4.78 0.59
C GLN A 264 29.95 -4.69 1.34
N GLY A 265 30.01 -4.03 2.51
CA GLY A 265 31.25 -3.82 3.28
C GLY A 265 32.16 -2.71 2.73
N SER A 266 31.71 -1.97 1.72
CA SER A 266 32.45 -0.87 1.09
C SER A 266 32.13 0.47 1.73
N SER A 267 33.07 1.42 1.68
CA SER A 267 32.79 2.80 2.09
C SER A 267 31.82 3.48 1.13
N ALA A 268 30.92 4.32 1.65
CA ALA A 268 29.84 4.91 0.87
C ALA A 268 30.28 5.89 -0.22
N VAL A 269 31.38 6.63 -0.01
CA VAL A 269 31.72 7.84 -0.79
C VAL A 269 33.23 7.96 -1.07
N GLY A 270 33.56 8.73 -2.12
CA GLY A 270 34.94 8.99 -2.54
C GLY A 270 35.61 10.14 -1.79
N SER A 271 36.71 10.66 -2.35
CA SER A 271 37.60 11.68 -1.76
C SER A 271 37.01 13.09 -1.55
N GLY A 272 35.68 13.24 -1.55
CA GLY A 272 34.98 14.51 -1.34
C GLY A 272 34.61 14.84 0.11
N PHE A 273 34.76 13.88 1.03
CA PHE A 273 34.42 14.02 2.45
C PHE A 273 35.68 14.07 3.32
N ASP A 274 35.74 15.05 4.23
CA ASP A 274 36.72 15.07 5.32
C ASP A 274 36.16 14.22 6.49
N LEU A 275 36.73 13.03 6.68
CA LEU A 275 36.33 12.07 7.72
C LEU A 275 37.24 12.11 8.95
N SER A 276 38.04 13.17 9.12
CA SER A 276 38.98 13.32 10.25
C SER A 276 38.31 13.55 11.61
N ARG A 277 36.99 13.77 11.64
CA ARG A 277 36.22 14.09 12.85
C ARG A 277 35.47 12.86 13.37
N SER A 278 35.25 12.83 14.68
CA SER A 278 34.46 11.80 15.35
C SER A 278 33.11 12.38 15.80
N LEU A 279 32.04 11.60 15.73
CA LEU A 279 30.72 11.98 16.23
C LEU A 279 30.66 11.79 17.76
N SER A 280 30.87 12.88 18.49
CA SER A 280 30.79 12.91 19.96
C SER A 280 29.52 12.25 20.50
N ASN A 281 29.66 11.52 21.62
CA ASN A 281 28.59 10.81 22.34
C ASN A 281 27.94 9.60 21.63
N ALA A 282 28.25 9.35 20.36
CA ALA A 282 27.85 8.11 19.70
C ALA A 282 28.51 6.89 20.36
N LYS A 283 27.81 5.75 20.36
CA LYS A 283 28.28 4.49 20.98
C LYS A 283 27.96 3.30 20.09
N VAL A 284 28.95 2.44 19.89
CA VAL A 284 28.84 1.22 19.08
C VAL A 284 28.65 0.01 19.99
N TYR A 285 27.65 -0.82 19.66
CA TYR A 285 27.37 -2.08 20.33
C TYR A 285 27.63 -3.25 19.39
N ASP A 286 28.60 -4.11 19.70
CA ASP A 286 28.99 -5.27 18.89
C ASP A 286 28.31 -6.55 19.41
N ILE A 287 27.69 -7.32 18.52
CA ILE A 287 27.09 -8.63 18.82
C ILE A 287 28.04 -9.78 18.46
N SER A 288 28.84 -9.56 17.42
CA SER A 288 29.70 -10.54 16.77
C SER A 288 30.91 -10.99 17.60
N GLY A 289 31.15 -10.34 18.74
CA GLY A 289 32.17 -10.70 19.74
C GLY A 289 31.66 -11.47 20.98
N ILE A 290 30.36 -11.77 21.09
CA ILE A 290 29.79 -12.42 22.29
C ILE A 290 30.02 -13.94 22.25
N THR A 291 30.80 -14.47 23.19
CA THR A 291 31.19 -15.89 23.26
C THR A 291 30.38 -16.75 24.23
N ASP A 292 29.69 -16.13 25.20
CA ASP A 292 28.96 -16.84 26.26
C ASP A 292 27.45 -16.65 26.12
N PHE A 293 26.78 -17.71 25.67
CA PHE A 293 25.33 -17.86 25.76
C PHE A 293 24.99 -18.82 26.90
N GLN A 294 24.41 -18.29 27.99
CA GLN A 294 23.49 -19.10 28.80
C GLN A 294 22.14 -19.07 28.09
N ALA A 295 21.65 -20.24 27.67
CA ALA A 295 20.30 -20.35 27.14
C ALA A 295 19.29 -19.92 28.23
N ALA A 296 18.28 -19.13 27.85
CA ALA A 296 17.18 -18.79 28.74
C ALA A 296 16.51 -20.09 29.18
N GLY A 297 16.55 -20.37 30.49
CA GLY A 297 16.00 -21.60 31.04
C GLY A 297 14.48 -21.56 31.04
N GLU A 298 13.85 -22.59 30.47
CA GLU A 298 12.48 -22.95 30.85
C GLU A 298 12.44 -23.26 32.36
N PRO A 299 11.35 -22.94 33.07
CA PRO A 299 11.22 -23.25 34.49
C PRO A 299 11.05 -24.77 34.69
N THR A 300 12.16 -25.47 34.95
CA THR A 300 12.12 -26.89 35.35
C THR A 300 11.37 -27.07 36.68
N PRO A 301 10.38 -27.98 36.76
CA PRO A 301 9.79 -28.37 38.03
C PRO A 301 10.78 -29.23 38.85
N THR A 302 10.78 -29.01 40.17
CA THR A 302 11.71 -29.63 41.12
C THR A 302 11.60 -31.16 41.17
N PRO A 303 12.68 -31.92 40.94
CA PRO A 303 12.66 -33.37 41.12
C PRO A 303 13.04 -33.78 42.55
N THR A 304 12.18 -34.58 43.19
CA THR A 304 12.45 -35.27 44.45
C THR A 304 13.52 -36.36 44.26
N PRO A 305 14.45 -36.58 45.21
CA PRO A 305 15.53 -37.55 45.03
C PRO A 305 15.13 -38.97 45.47
N MET A 306 15.30 -39.96 44.58
CA MET A 306 15.44 -41.37 44.99
C MET A 306 16.44 -42.16 44.14
N SER A 307 17.40 -42.73 44.88
CA SER A 307 18.19 -43.96 44.70
C SER A 307 18.68 -44.44 43.32
N SER A 308 19.96 -44.81 43.34
CA SER A 308 20.76 -45.54 42.36
C SER A 308 20.17 -46.85 41.78
N THR A 309 20.55 -47.19 40.54
CA THR A 309 21.42 -48.35 40.24
C THR A 309 21.95 -48.34 38.79
N SER A 310 22.94 -49.17 38.50
CA SER A 310 23.74 -49.17 37.26
C SER A 310 23.36 -50.30 36.28
N VAL A 311 23.57 -50.07 34.97
CA VAL A 311 24.34 -50.91 34.01
C VAL A 311 23.94 -50.62 32.54
N SER A 312 24.95 -50.76 31.67
CA SER A 312 25.13 -50.39 30.26
C SER A 312 24.15 -50.86 29.16
N LYS A 313 24.24 -50.19 27.99
CA LYS A 313 23.84 -50.60 26.61
C LYS A 313 22.31 -50.72 26.39
N GLU A 314 21.68 -50.01 25.45
CA GLU A 314 21.95 -49.99 24.00
C GLU A 314 21.52 -48.68 23.30
N HIS A 315 21.79 -48.59 21.99
CA HIS A 315 21.32 -47.52 21.09
C HIS A 315 19.80 -47.39 21.06
N LYS A 316 19.28 -46.17 21.31
CA LYS A 316 18.17 -45.48 20.59
C LYS A 316 17.66 -44.29 21.42
N GLY A 317 17.88 -43.06 20.95
CA GLY A 317 17.44 -41.85 21.65
C GLY A 317 17.77 -40.57 20.90
N LEU A 318 17.01 -40.29 19.83
CA LEU A 318 17.02 -39.07 19.00
C LEU A 318 17.57 -37.83 19.74
N ALA A 319 18.71 -37.26 19.33
CA ALA A 319 18.77 -36.38 18.16
C ALA A 319 17.61 -35.35 18.13
N ARG A 320 17.61 -34.42 19.09
CA ARG A 320 16.78 -33.20 19.18
C ARG A 320 17.65 -32.12 19.84
N ARG A 321 17.74 -30.85 19.39
CA ARG A 321 17.22 -30.11 18.21
C ARG A 321 18.28 -29.06 17.77
N LEU A 322 18.16 -28.49 16.57
CA LEU A 322 19.22 -27.75 15.85
C LEU A 322 19.48 -26.30 16.35
N ALA A 323 20.65 -25.72 16.04
CA ALA A 323 21.05 -24.35 16.44
C ALA A 323 21.86 -23.52 15.40
N SER A 324 21.79 -22.19 15.58
CA SER A 324 22.18 -21.11 14.66
C SER A 324 23.21 -20.15 15.31
N PHE A 325 24.17 -19.49 14.64
CA PHE A 325 24.57 -19.56 13.22
C PHE A 325 26.10 -19.56 12.97
N VAL A 326 26.70 -18.46 12.47
CA VAL A 326 28.07 -18.32 11.94
C VAL A 326 29.06 -17.74 12.96
N ASN A 327 30.28 -18.31 13.07
CA ASN A 327 31.56 -17.62 12.81
C ASN A 327 32.77 -18.59 12.76
N ALA A 328 33.76 -18.31 11.91
CA ALA A 328 34.81 -19.25 11.51
C ALA A 328 35.91 -19.53 12.55
N ASN A 329 35.90 -18.86 13.71
CA ASN A 329 36.84 -19.13 14.82
C ASN A 329 36.26 -20.05 15.91
N ILE A 330 35.03 -20.56 15.75
CA ILE A 330 34.45 -21.57 16.65
C ILE A 330 33.93 -22.77 15.84
N LEU A 331 34.86 -23.48 15.20
CA LEU A 331 34.66 -24.83 14.66
C LEU A 331 34.33 -25.89 15.73
N GLN A 332 34.17 -25.48 17.01
CA GLN A 332 34.18 -26.37 18.18
C GLN A 332 32.83 -26.52 18.89
N LYS A 333 31.79 -25.74 18.54
CA LYS A 333 30.48 -25.72 19.25
C LYS A 333 29.23 -25.76 18.37
N ARG A 334 29.38 -26.11 17.09
CA ARG A 334 28.33 -26.85 16.34
C ARG A 334 28.76 -28.32 16.34
N ALA A 335 27.82 -29.27 16.33
CA ALA A 335 28.07 -30.69 16.59
C ALA A 335 29.00 -31.36 15.56
N VAL A 336 30.29 -31.11 15.69
CA VAL A 336 31.38 -31.61 14.85
C VAL A 336 32.62 -31.74 15.75
N CYS A 337 32.71 -32.83 16.50
CA CYS A 337 33.91 -33.17 17.28
C CYS A 337 35.03 -33.70 16.36
N ILE A 338 35.44 -32.92 15.36
CA ILE A 338 36.56 -33.27 14.47
C ILE A 338 37.67 -32.25 14.61
N ARG A 339 38.92 -32.72 14.59
CA ARG A 339 40.10 -31.85 14.62
C ARG A 339 40.21 -31.12 13.28
N GLY A 340 40.86 -29.97 13.24
CA GLY A 340 41.07 -29.23 11.97
C GLY A 340 41.72 -30.09 10.87
N ALA A 341 42.62 -31.01 11.24
CA ALA A 341 43.19 -32.00 10.34
C ALA A 341 42.15 -33.00 9.77
N ASP A 342 41.19 -33.43 10.58
CA ASP A 342 40.09 -34.30 10.15
C ASP A 342 39.08 -33.53 9.27
N PHE A 343 38.83 -32.25 9.54
CA PHE A 343 38.01 -31.37 8.69
C PHE A 343 38.61 -31.21 7.28
N VAL A 344 39.90 -30.87 7.18
CA VAL A 344 40.60 -30.76 5.88
C VAL A 344 40.68 -32.11 5.18
N LYS A 345 40.86 -33.21 5.92
CA LYS A 345 40.84 -34.58 5.38
C LYS A 345 39.48 -34.97 4.76
N PHE A 346 38.37 -34.56 5.38
CA PHE A 346 37.02 -34.83 4.83
C PHE A 346 36.60 -33.84 3.74
N ASN A 347 37.30 -32.71 3.60
CA ASN A 347 37.02 -31.67 2.62
C ASN A 347 38.29 -31.31 1.83
N PRO A 348 38.87 -32.24 1.03
CA PRO A 348 40.24 -32.14 0.49
C PRO A 348 40.42 -31.12 -0.66
N LYS A 349 39.54 -30.13 -0.78
CA LYS A 349 39.71 -29.02 -1.74
C LYS A 349 40.92 -28.17 -1.34
N SER A 350 41.86 -27.96 -2.25
CA SER A 350 43.08 -27.17 -2.01
C SER A 350 42.80 -25.71 -1.69
N ASP A 351 41.65 -25.20 -2.13
CA ASP A 351 41.15 -23.84 -1.96
C ASP A 351 40.07 -23.71 -0.87
N LEU A 352 39.77 -24.79 -0.11
CA LEU A 352 38.61 -24.88 0.79
C LEU A 352 38.35 -23.62 1.62
N CYS A 353 39.36 -23.12 2.35
CA CYS A 353 39.20 -21.98 3.25
C CYS A 353 39.00 -20.64 2.53
N SER A 354 39.39 -20.54 1.26
CA SER A 354 39.17 -19.37 0.38
C SER A 354 37.92 -19.51 -0.49
N SER A 355 37.44 -20.74 -0.73
CA SER A 355 36.27 -21.04 -1.57
C SER A 355 34.97 -21.22 -0.79
N LEU A 356 35.03 -21.33 0.55
CA LEU A 356 33.87 -21.62 1.39
C LEU A 356 33.00 -20.37 1.56
N GLU A 357 31.78 -20.44 1.05
CA GLU A 357 30.78 -19.38 1.14
C GLU A 357 29.67 -19.75 2.13
N GLU A 358 28.84 -18.76 2.48
CA GLU A 358 27.64 -18.99 3.26
C GLU A 358 26.68 -19.93 2.51
N GLY A 359 26.14 -20.94 3.22
CA GLY A 359 25.29 -21.98 2.65
C GLY A 359 26.03 -23.22 2.12
N ASP A 360 27.37 -23.26 2.10
CA ASP A 360 28.10 -24.47 1.70
C ASP A 360 27.95 -25.63 2.70
N HIS A 361 27.73 -26.83 2.17
CA HIS A 361 27.74 -28.06 2.94
C HIS A 361 29.16 -28.63 3.04
N VAL A 362 29.65 -28.78 4.26
CA VAL A 362 30.96 -29.37 4.58
C VAL A 362 30.80 -30.75 5.21
N CYS A 363 31.74 -31.65 4.91
CA CYS A 363 31.74 -33.01 5.42
C CYS A 363 32.31 -33.05 6.84
N CYS A 364 31.52 -33.58 7.78
CA CYS A 364 31.85 -33.69 9.20
C CYS A 364 32.33 -35.09 9.61
N SER A 365 32.42 -36.01 8.66
CA SER A 365 32.91 -37.38 8.79
C SER A 365 33.36 -37.90 7.42
N ALA A 366 34.06 -39.04 7.38
CA ALA A 366 34.30 -39.74 6.12
C ALA A 366 32.99 -40.28 5.53
N GLY A 367 32.81 -40.17 4.21
CA GLY A 367 31.61 -40.61 3.47
C GLY A 367 31.42 -39.81 2.18
N ASP A 368 30.35 -40.10 1.44
CA ASP A 368 29.94 -39.29 0.29
C ASP A 368 29.53 -37.86 0.73
N PRO A 369 29.69 -36.84 -0.13
CA PRO A 369 29.27 -35.48 0.19
C PRO A 369 27.80 -35.41 0.58
N TYR A 370 27.52 -34.79 1.73
CA TYR A 370 26.15 -34.60 2.22
C TYR A 370 25.33 -33.80 1.20
N LYS A 371 24.33 -34.46 0.61
CA LYS A 371 23.32 -33.84 -0.25
C LYS A 371 22.00 -33.80 0.51
N PRO A 372 21.61 -32.64 1.09
CA PRO A 372 20.28 -32.52 1.66
C PRO A 372 19.23 -32.63 0.55
N SER A 373 18.10 -33.25 0.86
CA SER A 373 16.91 -33.12 0.02
C SER A 373 16.41 -31.68 0.12
N GLY A 374 16.14 -31.04 -1.02
CA GLY A 374 15.58 -29.70 -1.04
C GLY A 374 14.20 -29.58 -0.36
N PRO A 375 13.69 -28.35 -0.19
CA PRO A 375 12.41 -28.08 0.45
C PRO A 375 11.26 -28.87 -0.20
N LYS A 376 10.24 -29.17 0.60
CA LYS A 376 9.02 -29.86 0.17
C LYS A 376 7.82 -28.95 0.41
N PRO A 377 6.75 -29.05 -0.40
CA PRO A 377 5.51 -28.36 -0.12
C PRO A 377 4.97 -28.74 1.26
N ASP A 378 4.23 -27.79 1.84
CA ASP A 378 3.56 -27.91 3.12
C ASP A 378 2.36 -28.86 3.06
N PRO A 379 1.81 -29.30 4.21
CA PRO A 379 0.74 -30.30 4.25
C PRO A 379 -0.57 -29.88 3.56
N ASP A 380 -0.78 -28.58 3.33
CA ASP A 380 -1.91 -28.02 2.57
C ASP A 380 -1.67 -28.02 1.04
N GLY A 381 -0.47 -28.39 0.60
CA GLY A 381 -0.03 -28.38 -0.79
C GLY A 381 0.57 -27.05 -1.26
N THR A 382 0.61 -26.01 -0.42
CA THR A 382 1.35 -24.78 -0.71
C THR A 382 2.85 -25.09 -0.81
N CYS A 383 3.58 -24.41 -1.70
CA CYS A 383 5.03 -24.59 -1.81
C CYS A 383 5.76 -24.11 -0.53
N ALA A 384 6.95 -24.65 -0.27
CA ALA A 384 7.85 -24.15 0.77
C ALA A 384 8.09 -22.64 0.56
N THR A 385 7.43 -21.82 1.38
CA THR A 385 7.31 -20.38 1.12
C THR A 385 8.47 -19.62 1.75
N HIS A 386 9.08 -18.74 0.97
CA HIS A 386 10.19 -17.88 1.38
C HIS A 386 9.84 -16.42 1.12
N LEU A 387 9.97 -15.59 2.15
CA LEU A 387 9.87 -14.14 2.02
C LEU A 387 11.20 -13.60 1.46
N ILE A 388 11.17 -13.01 0.27
CA ILE A 388 12.34 -12.44 -0.41
C ILE A 388 12.93 -11.31 0.45
N LYS A 389 14.19 -11.47 0.85
CA LYS A 389 14.98 -10.54 1.64
C LYS A 389 15.93 -9.73 0.75
N GLU A 390 16.41 -8.61 1.28
CA GLU A 390 17.45 -7.83 0.60
C GLU A 390 18.71 -8.67 0.38
N ARG A 391 19.31 -8.56 -0.83
CA ARG A 391 20.43 -9.39 -1.32
C ARG A 391 20.13 -10.86 -1.61
N ASP A 392 18.88 -11.32 -1.50
CA ASP A 392 18.53 -12.64 -2.04
C ASP A 392 18.78 -12.69 -3.55
N THR A 393 19.28 -13.83 -4.02
CA THR A 393 19.38 -14.15 -5.45
C THR A 393 18.97 -15.60 -5.64
N CYS A 394 18.37 -15.94 -6.77
CA CYS A 394 18.05 -17.34 -7.04
C CYS A 394 19.29 -18.25 -7.01
N ALA A 395 20.48 -17.75 -7.37
CA ALA A 395 21.71 -18.52 -7.30
C ALA A 395 22.08 -18.89 -5.85
N ALA A 396 22.04 -17.91 -4.93
CA ALA A 396 22.30 -18.14 -3.51
C ALA A 396 21.22 -19.04 -2.86
N LEU A 397 19.95 -18.79 -3.15
CA LEU A 397 18.84 -19.60 -2.64
C LEU A 397 18.89 -21.04 -3.18
N ALA A 398 19.13 -21.23 -4.48
CA ALA A 398 19.26 -22.55 -5.09
C ALA A 398 20.40 -23.35 -4.45
N LYS A 399 21.57 -22.71 -4.26
CA LYS A 399 22.73 -23.29 -3.58
C LYS A 399 22.39 -23.70 -2.15
N LYS A 400 21.89 -22.76 -1.34
CA LYS A 400 21.52 -22.95 0.09
C LYS A 400 20.49 -24.06 0.28
N HIS A 401 19.51 -24.16 -0.61
CA HIS A 401 18.39 -25.09 -0.49
C HIS A 401 18.54 -26.37 -1.32
N SER A 402 19.70 -26.60 -1.96
CA SER A 402 19.98 -27.78 -2.79
C SER A 402 18.92 -28.05 -3.88
N VAL A 403 18.49 -26.98 -4.55
CA VAL A 403 17.61 -26.98 -5.73
C VAL A 403 18.32 -26.30 -6.90
N SER A 404 17.75 -26.32 -8.12
CA SER A 404 18.32 -25.55 -9.24
C SER A 404 17.60 -24.21 -9.45
N VAL A 405 18.31 -23.22 -10.01
CA VAL A 405 17.70 -21.94 -10.44
C VAL A 405 16.55 -22.19 -11.44
N LYS A 406 16.68 -23.20 -12.29
CA LYS A 406 15.64 -23.62 -13.24
C LYS A 406 14.38 -24.15 -12.54
N ASP A 407 14.52 -24.78 -11.38
CA ASP A 407 13.38 -25.22 -10.58
C ASP A 407 12.70 -24.03 -9.90
N LEU A 408 13.46 -23.07 -9.36
CA LEU A 408 12.91 -21.84 -8.79
C LEU A 408 12.08 -21.05 -9.83
N GLU A 409 12.62 -20.86 -11.03
CA GLU A 409 11.89 -20.25 -12.16
C GLU A 409 10.60 -21.02 -12.51
N LYS A 410 10.69 -22.36 -12.57
CA LYS A 410 9.55 -23.22 -12.89
C LYS A 410 8.44 -23.13 -11.84
N TRP A 411 8.80 -23.15 -10.56
CA TRP A 411 7.83 -23.16 -9.45
C TRP A 411 7.16 -21.81 -9.24
N ASN A 412 7.86 -20.71 -9.55
CA ASN A 412 7.34 -19.36 -9.33
C ASN A 412 6.58 -18.75 -10.50
N LYS A 413 6.46 -19.44 -11.65
CA LYS A 413 5.74 -18.92 -12.82
C LYS A 413 4.30 -18.42 -12.51
N ASN A 414 3.63 -18.99 -11.51
CA ASN A 414 2.29 -18.58 -11.11
C ASN A 414 2.25 -17.81 -9.76
N THR A 415 3.41 -17.44 -9.20
CA THR A 415 3.52 -16.63 -7.99
C THR A 415 3.23 -15.17 -8.31
N TRP A 416 2.49 -14.49 -7.42
CA TRP A 416 2.12 -13.09 -7.62
C TRP A 416 3.34 -12.18 -7.72
N ALA A 417 3.32 -11.26 -8.68
CA ALA A 417 4.40 -10.33 -9.01
C ALA A 417 5.75 -10.98 -9.42
N TRP A 418 5.82 -12.30 -9.64
CA TRP A 418 7.04 -12.95 -10.12
C TRP A 418 7.38 -12.56 -11.55
N THR A 419 8.61 -12.07 -11.78
CA THR A 419 9.13 -11.73 -13.11
C THR A 419 10.10 -12.81 -13.61
N ASP A 420 11.31 -12.81 -13.07
CA ASP A 420 12.40 -13.75 -13.33
C ASP A 420 13.42 -13.70 -12.17
N CYS A 421 14.40 -14.60 -12.16
CA CYS A 421 15.45 -14.66 -11.16
C CYS A 421 16.46 -13.48 -11.17
N THR A 422 16.30 -12.48 -12.04
CA THR A 422 17.15 -11.28 -12.14
C THR A 422 16.52 -10.02 -11.53
N ASP A 423 15.22 -10.02 -11.23
CA ASP A 423 14.51 -8.90 -10.58
C ASP A 423 13.58 -9.39 -9.44
N LEU A 424 14.18 -10.04 -8.44
CA LEU A 424 13.47 -10.51 -7.24
C LEU A 424 12.92 -9.32 -6.42
N LEU A 425 11.61 -9.34 -6.17
CA LEU A 425 10.94 -8.25 -5.46
C LEU A 425 10.99 -8.42 -3.94
N VAL A 426 11.77 -7.57 -3.26
CA VAL A 426 11.97 -7.64 -1.80
C VAL A 426 10.68 -7.38 -1.03
N GLY A 427 10.40 -8.23 -0.02
CA GLY A 427 9.15 -8.20 0.73
C GLY A 427 7.95 -8.77 -0.04
N TYR A 428 8.19 -9.74 -0.92
CA TYR A 428 7.17 -10.61 -1.52
C TYR A 428 7.53 -12.08 -1.30
N ASN A 429 6.53 -12.96 -1.38
CA ASN A 429 6.70 -14.40 -1.19
C ASN A 429 7.14 -15.08 -2.50
N MET A 430 7.99 -16.10 -2.39
CA MET A 430 8.37 -17.01 -3.47
C MET A 430 8.40 -18.48 -3.01
N CYS A 431 8.31 -19.41 -3.95
CA CYS A 431 8.44 -20.84 -3.75
C CYS A 431 9.90 -21.31 -3.81
N LEU A 432 10.30 -22.10 -2.81
CA LEU A 432 11.54 -22.89 -2.80
C LEU A 432 11.33 -24.39 -3.09
N SER A 433 10.09 -24.80 -3.36
CA SER A 433 9.71 -26.15 -3.80
C SER A 433 8.61 -26.11 -4.84
N SER A 434 8.28 -27.26 -5.43
CA SER A 434 6.98 -27.43 -6.07
C SER A 434 5.85 -27.27 -5.06
N GLY A 435 4.67 -26.82 -5.51
CA GLY A 435 3.45 -26.70 -4.72
C GLY A 435 2.50 -25.71 -5.37
N LEU A 436 1.39 -25.39 -4.69
CA LEU A 436 0.56 -24.23 -5.01
C LEU A 436 1.34 -22.94 -4.66
N PRO A 437 1.29 -21.90 -5.50
CA PRO A 437 1.86 -20.61 -5.14
C PRO A 437 1.25 -20.06 -3.84
N PRO A 438 2.03 -19.36 -3.01
CA PRO A 438 1.51 -18.73 -1.80
C PRO A 438 0.54 -17.61 -2.17
N MET A 439 -0.40 -17.28 -1.28
CA MET A 439 -1.09 -16.00 -1.38
C MET A 439 -0.05 -14.87 -1.21
N PRO A 440 -0.17 -13.77 -1.97
CA PRO A 440 0.68 -12.61 -1.72
C PRO A 440 0.36 -12.00 -0.36
N LEU A 441 1.34 -11.32 0.20
CA LEU A 441 1.20 -10.66 1.49
C LEU A 441 0.20 -9.50 1.39
N PRO A 442 -0.67 -9.29 2.39
CA PRO A 442 -1.59 -8.18 2.40
C PRO A 442 -0.84 -6.84 2.37
N GLN A 443 -1.48 -5.82 1.79
CA GLN A 443 -0.91 -4.49 1.62
C GLN A 443 -1.92 -3.42 2.03
N GLU A 444 -1.54 -2.55 2.95
CA GLU A 444 -2.39 -1.43 3.37
C GLU A 444 -2.75 -0.52 2.20
N GLY A 445 -3.99 -0.03 2.18
CA GLY A 445 -4.57 0.74 1.08
C GLY A 445 -4.97 -0.07 -0.17
N ALA A 446 -4.69 -1.38 -0.25
CA ALA A 446 -5.15 -2.19 -1.37
C ALA A 446 -6.69 -2.33 -1.36
N ALA A 447 -7.31 -1.98 -2.48
CA ALA A 447 -8.75 -2.01 -2.72
C ALA A 447 -9.18 -3.13 -3.69
N CYS A 448 -8.24 -3.74 -4.42
CA CYS A 448 -8.52 -4.80 -5.37
C CYS A 448 -7.40 -5.85 -5.48
N GLY A 449 -7.72 -6.94 -6.19
CA GLY A 449 -6.80 -8.05 -6.39
C GLY A 449 -6.56 -8.85 -5.10
N PRO A 450 -5.51 -9.69 -5.07
CA PRO A 450 -5.25 -10.59 -3.95
C PRO A 450 -4.54 -9.92 -2.76
N LEU A 451 -4.17 -8.64 -2.91
CA LEU A 451 -3.42 -7.87 -1.91
C LEU A 451 -4.31 -7.23 -0.83
N VAL A 452 -5.64 -7.23 -1.00
CA VAL A 452 -6.59 -6.66 -0.04
C VAL A 452 -6.48 -7.43 1.30
N PRO A 453 -6.27 -6.73 2.44
CA PRO A 453 -6.18 -7.38 3.75
C PRO A 453 -7.36 -8.31 4.05
N GLY A 454 -7.06 -9.53 4.52
CA GLY A 454 -8.06 -10.56 4.80
C GLY A 454 -8.52 -11.40 3.61
N THR A 455 -7.98 -11.18 2.40
CA THR A 455 -8.28 -12.02 1.22
C THR A 455 -7.89 -13.48 1.45
N LYS A 456 -8.81 -14.40 1.18
CA LYS A 456 -8.61 -15.84 1.29
C LYS A 456 -8.29 -16.45 -0.06
N ARG A 457 -7.55 -17.57 -0.08
CA ARG A 457 -7.33 -18.36 -1.29
C ARG A 457 -8.68 -18.80 -1.89
N PRO A 458 -8.89 -18.70 -3.21
CA PRO A 458 -10.09 -19.24 -3.86
C PRO A 458 -10.25 -20.74 -3.61
N THR A 459 -11.48 -21.20 -3.37
CA THR A 459 -11.81 -22.63 -3.30
C THR A 459 -11.99 -23.24 -4.68
N ASP A 460 -12.44 -22.45 -5.67
CA ASP A 460 -12.47 -22.83 -7.08
C ASP A 460 -11.16 -22.41 -7.76
N SER A 461 -10.46 -23.40 -8.33
CA SER A 461 -9.24 -23.22 -9.11
C SER A 461 -9.43 -22.47 -10.44
N SER A 462 -10.67 -22.25 -10.90
CA SER A 462 -10.95 -21.46 -12.10
C SER A 462 -10.79 -19.95 -11.88
N VAL A 463 -10.88 -19.49 -10.62
CA VAL A 463 -10.81 -18.08 -10.24
C VAL A 463 -9.36 -17.60 -10.22
N SER A 464 -9.02 -16.65 -11.08
CA SER A 464 -7.70 -16.00 -11.06
C SER A 464 -7.51 -15.16 -9.80
N LEU A 465 -6.29 -15.12 -9.26
CA LEU A 465 -5.95 -14.20 -8.17
C LEU A 465 -6.19 -12.73 -8.55
N ALA A 466 -6.10 -12.39 -9.84
CA ALA A 466 -6.32 -11.04 -10.37
C ALA A 466 -7.80 -10.59 -10.36
N ASP A 467 -8.74 -11.54 -10.33
CA ASP A 467 -10.18 -11.28 -10.33
C ASP A 467 -10.77 -11.15 -8.91
N LEU A 468 -9.95 -11.41 -7.88
CA LEU A 468 -10.34 -11.22 -6.48
C LEU A 468 -10.52 -9.74 -6.17
N ASN A 469 -11.52 -9.43 -5.33
CA ASN A 469 -11.85 -8.07 -4.90
C ASN A 469 -11.95 -7.10 -6.09
N PRO A 470 -12.98 -7.22 -6.96
CA PRO A 470 -13.09 -6.38 -8.14
C PRO A 470 -13.29 -4.90 -7.78
N CYS A 471 -12.69 -4.01 -8.55
CA CYS A 471 -12.84 -2.57 -8.33
C CYS A 471 -14.29 -2.08 -8.49
N PRO A 472 -14.70 -1.07 -7.69
CA PRO A 472 -15.95 -0.34 -7.89
C PRO A 472 -16.09 0.15 -9.33
N LEU A 473 -17.34 0.18 -9.82
CA LEU A 473 -17.69 0.57 -11.20
C LEU A 473 -16.98 -0.23 -12.31
N LYS A 474 -16.38 -1.39 -12.00
CA LYS A 474 -15.51 -2.15 -12.92
C LYS A 474 -14.33 -1.29 -13.42
N ALA A 475 -13.80 -0.40 -12.57
CA ALA A 475 -12.57 0.33 -12.85
C ALA A 475 -11.35 -0.61 -12.93
N CYS A 476 -10.25 -0.11 -13.45
CA CYS A 476 -9.03 -0.90 -13.66
C CYS A 476 -8.34 -1.18 -12.32
N CYS A 477 -7.98 -2.44 -12.07
CA CYS A 477 -7.15 -2.82 -10.93
C CYS A 477 -5.67 -2.82 -11.35
N SER A 478 -4.81 -2.12 -10.63
CA SER A 478 -3.35 -2.27 -10.78
C SER A 478 -2.83 -3.49 -10.01
N ASN A 479 -1.68 -4.02 -10.40
CA ASN A 479 -1.01 -5.14 -9.73
C ASN A 479 -0.59 -4.87 -8.27
N TRP A 480 -0.64 -3.60 -7.85
CA TRP A 480 -0.41 -3.16 -6.47
C TRP A 480 -1.70 -3.02 -5.66
N GLY A 481 -2.84 -3.43 -6.23
CA GLY A 481 -4.15 -3.45 -5.57
C GLY A 481 -4.88 -2.11 -5.57
N PHE A 482 -4.47 -1.12 -6.37
CA PHE A 482 -5.16 0.17 -6.43
C PHE A 482 -6.11 0.27 -7.63
N CYS A 483 -7.36 0.61 -7.35
CA CYS A 483 -8.39 0.91 -8.34
C CYS A 483 -8.24 2.33 -8.92
N GLY A 484 -8.40 2.46 -10.23
CA GLY A 484 -8.47 3.76 -10.90
C GLY A 484 -8.86 3.68 -12.38
N VAL A 485 -9.05 4.85 -12.99
CA VAL A 485 -9.47 5.00 -14.40
C VAL A 485 -8.39 5.65 -15.29
N PHE A 486 -7.24 5.97 -14.70
CA PHE A 486 -6.12 6.62 -15.37
C PHE A 486 -5.14 5.60 -15.99
N PRO A 487 -4.25 6.02 -16.92
CA PRO A 487 -3.25 5.13 -17.53
C PRO A 487 -2.41 4.33 -16.51
N GLY A 488 -2.10 4.92 -15.35
CA GLY A 488 -1.39 4.23 -14.25
C GLY A 488 -2.15 3.07 -13.58
N HIS A 489 -3.42 2.85 -13.92
CA HIS A 489 -4.20 1.68 -13.46
C HIS A 489 -4.64 0.79 -14.61
N CYS A 490 -4.90 1.38 -15.79
CA CYS A 490 -5.53 0.69 -16.92
C CYS A 490 -4.56 0.16 -17.99
N THR A 491 -3.27 0.54 -17.94
CA THR A 491 -2.29 0.10 -18.94
C THR A 491 -1.81 -1.32 -18.64
N ILE A 492 -1.93 -2.22 -19.62
CA ILE A 492 -1.36 -3.56 -19.53
C ILE A 492 0.14 -3.46 -19.85
N ASN A 493 0.96 -3.85 -18.89
CA ASN A 493 2.42 -3.93 -19.00
C ASN A 493 2.92 -5.33 -18.58
N GLU A 494 2.09 -6.36 -18.72
CA GLU A 494 2.42 -7.74 -18.36
C GLU A 494 3.54 -8.30 -19.29
N PRO A 495 4.59 -8.94 -18.76
CA PRO A 495 5.64 -9.56 -19.55
C PRO A 495 5.25 -11.00 -19.96
N GLU A 496 5.62 -11.41 -21.18
CA GLU A 496 5.26 -12.70 -21.83
C GLU A 496 5.47 -13.98 -20.97
N LYS A 497 6.33 -13.93 -19.95
CA LYS A 497 6.74 -15.08 -19.12
C LYS A 497 6.55 -14.90 -17.62
N GLY A 498 6.11 -13.73 -17.17
CA GLY A 498 5.93 -13.46 -15.75
C GLY A 498 4.66 -14.11 -15.18
N GLY A 499 4.53 -14.08 -13.87
CA GLY A 499 3.35 -14.53 -13.15
C GLY A 499 2.26 -13.46 -13.03
N PRO A 500 1.11 -13.80 -12.43
CA PRO A 500 0.01 -12.86 -12.22
C PRO A 500 0.46 -11.59 -11.50
N GLY A 501 0.11 -10.41 -12.02
CA GLY A 501 0.52 -9.13 -11.44
C GLY A 501 2.00 -8.78 -11.62
N SER A 502 2.76 -9.53 -12.42
CA SER A 502 4.10 -9.14 -12.86
C SER A 502 4.04 -8.06 -13.93
N LYS A 503 5.14 -7.31 -14.10
CA LYS A 503 5.22 -6.17 -15.01
C LYS A 503 6.54 -6.17 -15.79
N ALA A 504 6.53 -5.60 -16.98
CA ALA A 504 7.70 -5.40 -17.81
C ALA A 504 8.73 -4.46 -17.15
N LYS A 505 10.00 -4.62 -17.52
CA LYS A 505 11.09 -3.76 -17.04
C LYS A 505 10.87 -2.33 -17.51
N GLY A 506 11.04 -1.38 -16.60
CA GLY A 506 10.74 0.05 -16.79
C GLY A 506 9.27 0.47 -16.70
N SER A 507 8.33 -0.46 -16.51
CA SER A 507 6.97 -0.13 -16.09
C SER A 507 6.88 -0.06 -14.56
N GLN A 508 6.18 0.94 -14.03
CA GLN A 508 5.93 1.09 -12.58
C GLN A 508 4.84 0.11 -12.08
N ASN A 509 3.91 -0.27 -12.95
CA ASN A 509 2.79 -1.15 -12.67
C ASN A 509 2.30 -1.87 -13.94
N THR A 510 1.41 -2.83 -13.77
CA THR A 510 0.50 -3.32 -14.82
C THR A 510 -0.92 -3.27 -14.31
N CYS A 511 -1.88 -3.12 -15.21
CA CYS A 511 -3.26 -3.53 -14.95
C CYS A 511 -3.35 -5.06 -14.84
N VAL A 512 -4.23 -5.56 -13.96
CA VAL A 512 -4.50 -6.99 -13.76
C VAL A 512 -5.96 -7.39 -14.01
N SER A 513 -6.92 -6.48 -13.85
CA SER A 513 -8.33 -6.72 -14.18
C SER A 513 -9.05 -5.45 -14.62
N ASN A 514 -10.11 -5.60 -15.44
CA ASN A 514 -10.84 -4.53 -16.14
C ASN A 514 -9.96 -3.58 -16.98
N CYS A 515 -8.97 -4.13 -17.67
CA CYS A 515 -7.91 -3.35 -18.30
C CYS A 515 -8.29 -2.66 -19.62
N GLY A 516 -7.53 -1.61 -19.95
CA GLY A 516 -7.75 -0.76 -21.11
C GLY A 516 -8.76 0.37 -20.88
N ARG A 517 -8.80 1.32 -21.81
CA ARG A 517 -9.76 2.45 -21.82
C ARG A 517 -10.48 2.59 -23.17
N ASN A 518 -10.42 1.54 -23.99
CA ASN A 518 -11.02 1.54 -25.32
C ASN A 518 -12.54 1.48 -25.17
N THR A 519 -13.25 2.39 -25.82
CA THR A 519 -14.70 2.30 -25.95
C THR A 519 -15.05 1.00 -26.66
N LYS A 520 -15.72 0.08 -25.96
CA LYS A 520 -16.28 -1.12 -26.59
C LYS A 520 -17.51 -0.71 -27.39
N GLU A 521 -17.53 -1.00 -28.69
CA GLU A 521 -18.73 -0.88 -29.49
C GLU A 521 -19.72 -1.97 -29.07
N ASN A 522 -20.62 -1.64 -28.14
CA ASN A 522 -21.54 -2.63 -27.56
C ASN A 522 -22.71 -2.96 -28.50
N SER A 523 -23.51 -1.95 -28.89
CA SER A 523 -24.80 -2.15 -29.57
C SER A 523 -25.07 -1.13 -30.69
N GLY A 524 -24.06 -0.36 -31.08
CA GLY A 524 -24.17 0.70 -32.09
C GLY A 524 -24.89 1.96 -31.59
N ARG A 525 -25.34 2.78 -32.54
CA ARG A 525 -26.07 4.03 -32.26
C ARG A 525 -27.46 3.71 -31.67
N PRO A 526 -27.91 4.38 -30.58
CA PRO A 526 -29.23 4.13 -30.02
C PRO A 526 -30.35 4.49 -31.02
N LYS A 527 -31.45 3.73 -30.98
CA LYS A 527 -32.59 3.87 -31.91
C LYS A 527 -33.28 5.24 -31.83
N GLN A 528 -33.19 5.90 -30.68
CA GLN A 528 -33.79 7.21 -30.41
C GLN A 528 -32.83 8.04 -29.56
N PHE A 529 -32.97 9.38 -29.62
CA PHE A 529 -32.16 10.32 -28.86
C PHE A 529 -33.07 11.18 -27.98
N GLY A 530 -32.82 11.15 -26.68
CA GLY A 530 -33.41 12.09 -25.73
C GLY A 530 -32.60 13.39 -25.66
N ARG A 531 -33.25 14.47 -25.21
CA ARG A 531 -32.63 15.72 -24.77
C ARG A 531 -33.31 16.14 -23.47
N ILE A 532 -32.51 16.52 -22.47
CA ILE A 532 -32.92 17.01 -21.16
C ILE A 532 -32.18 18.34 -20.96
N GLY A 533 -32.85 19.34 -20.39
CA GLY A 533 -32.25 20.62 -20.01
C GLY A 533 -32.66 20.98 -18.59
N TYR A 534 -31.69 21.34 -17.75
CA TYR A 534 -31.99 21.83 -16.40
C TYR A 534 -32.25 23.33 -16.46
N TYR A 535 -33.17 23.83 -15.63
CA TYR A 535 -33.58 25.23 -15.61
C TYR A 535 -33.60 25.77 -14.17
N GLU A 536 -32.81 26.81 -13.94
CA GLU A 536 -32.72 27.56 -12.68
C GLU A 536 -33.93 28.52 -12.59
N ALA A 537 -34.91 28.25 -11.70
CA ALA A 537 -36.10 29.12 -11.56
C ALA A 537 -36.02 30.15 -10.41
N PHE A 538 -34.79 30.47 -9.99
CA PHE A 538 -34.48 31.50 -8.99
C PHE A 538 -33.50 32.53 -9.59
N ASN A 539 -33.00 33.46 -8.77
CA ASN A 539 -32.03 34.49 -9.20
C ASN A 539 -32.52 35.50 -10.28
N PHE A 540 -33.82 35.79 -10.32
CA PHE A 540 -34.40 36.82 -11.21
C PHE A 540 -33.90 38.25 -10.96
N ASP A 541 -33.28 38.51 -9.80
CA ASP A 541 -32.72 39.82 -9.44
C ASP A 541 -31.32 40.06 -10.04
N ARG A 542 -30.75 39.08 -10.79
CA ARG A 542 -29.49 39.28 -11.53
C ARG A 542 -29.70 40.25 -12.69
N GLU A 543 -28.68 41.06 -12.99
CA GLU A 543 -28.68 41.98 -14.14
C GLU A 543 -28.78 41.23 -15.49
N CYS A 544 -28.16 40.05 -15.58
CA CYS A 544 -28.19 39.16 -16.73
C CYS A 544 -28.15 37.67 -16.28
N LEU A 545 -28.14 36.72 -17.22
CA LEU A 545 -28.15 35.27 -16.93
C LEU A 545 -29.35 34.84 -16.07
N TRP A 546 -30.53 35.35 -16.43
CA TRP A 546 -31.84 34.87 -15.97
C TRP A 546 -32.72 34.60 -17.19
N LEU A 547 -33.57 33.59 -17.09
CA LEU A 547 -34.52 33.19 -18.13
C LEU A 547 -35.88 32.97 -17.46
N LYS A 548 -36.99 33.25 -18.15
CA LYS A 548 -38.35 32.90 -17.68
C LYS A 548 -38.78 31.58 -18.30
N ALA A 549 -39.54 30.76 -17.59
CA ALA A 549 -39.88 29.40 -18.00
C ALA A 549 -40.61 29.38 -19.35
N ARG A 550 -41.54 30.32 -19.57
CA ARG A 550 -42.22 30.52 -20.87
C ARG A 550 -41.31 30.90 -22.05
N ASN A 551 -40.09 31.37 -21.77
CA ASN A 551 -39.08 31.71 -22.77
C ASN A 551 -38.04 30.58 -22.94
N ALA A 552 -38.18 29.45 -22.24
CA ALA A 552 -37.28 28.30 -22.40
C ALA A 552 -37.38 27.74 -23.84
N ASN A 553 -36.23 27.41 -24.43
CA ASN A 553 -36.18 26.85 -25.77
C ASN A 553 -36.70 25.40 -25.79
N THR A 554 -37.99 25.28 -26.08
CA THR A 554 -38.72 24.00 -26.16
C THR A 554 -38.70 23.37 -27.55
N GLU A 555 -38.26 24.10 -28.59
CA GLU A 555 -38.08 23.54 -29.94
C GLU A 555 -36.93 22.51 -29.98
N THR A 556 -35.98 22.61 -29.04
CA THR A 556 -34.88 21.65 -28.94
C THR A 556 -34.82 20.82 -27.65
N TRP A 557 -35.27 21.32 -26.49
CA TRP A 557 -34.96 20.73 -25.16
C TRP A 557 -36.19 20.49 -24.26
N LYS A 558 -36.02 19.74 -23.17
CA LYS A 558 -37.05 19.47 -22.12
C LYS A 558 -36.60 20.07 -20.78
N PRO A 559 -37.25 21.12 -20.24
CA PRO A 559 -36.81 21.81 -19.04
C PRO A 559 -37.18 21.08 -17.72
N VAL A 560 -36.32 21.24 -16.72
CA VAL A 560 -36.46 20.72 -15.35
C VAL A 560 -36.36 21.87 -14.35
N ILE A 561 -37.34 22.06 -13.46
CA ILE A 561 -37.45 23.27 -12.62
C ILE A 561 -37.11 23.06 -11.14
N LYS A 562 -36.19 23.87 -10.61
CA LYS A 562 -36.00 24.12 -9.17
C LYS A 562 -36.69 25.42 -8.75
N GLN A 563 -37.64 25.32 -7.80
CA GLN A 563 -38.67 26.31 -7.42
C GLN A 563 -38.41 27.80 -7.68
N GLY A 564 -39.42 28.43 -8.29
CA GLY A 564 -39.76 29.85 -8.13
C GLY A 564 -41.28 30.01 -8.22
N LYS A 565 -41.91 30.65 -7.22
CA LYS A 565 -43.39 30.69 -7.09
C LYS A 565 -44.11 31.29 -8.32
N ASP A 566 -43.42 32.18 -9.05
CA ASP A 566 -43.97 32.87 -10.22
C ASP A 566 -43.63 32.21 -11.57
N GLN A 567 -42.92 31.08 -11.56
CA GLN A 567 -42.54 30.34 -12.79
C GLN A 567 -43.32 29.04 -12.99
N TRP A 568 -43.92 28.48 -11.93
CA TRP A 568 -44.59 27.17 -11.97
C TRP A 568 -45.75 27.12 -12.97
N ALA A 569 -46.56 28.18 -13.04
CA ALA A 569 -47.69 28.26 -13.98
C ALA A 569 -47.26 28.39 -15.45
N ASP A 570 -46.11 29.00 -15.72
CA ASP A 570 -45.54 29.09 -17.08
C ASP A 570 -44.89 27.76 -17.49
N PHE A 571 -44.22 27.08 -16.55
CA PHE A 571 -43.65 25.75 -16.75
C PHE A 571 -44.69 24.68 -17.11
N LYS A 572 -45.81 24.63 -16.36
CA LYS A 572 -46.85 23.61 -16.60
C LYS A 572 -47.51 23.72 -17.99
N LYS A 573 -47.36 24.87 -18.67
CA LYS A 573 -47.87 25.15 -20.03
C LYS A 573 -46.89 24.81 -21.15
N LEU A 574 -45.65 24.42 -20.84
CA LEU A 574 -44.66 24.14 -21.88
C LEU A 574 -45.03 22.88 -22.68
N PRO A 575 -44.89 22.86 -24.01
CA PRO A 575 -45.38 21.79 -24.89
C PRO A 575 -44.44 20.56 -24.93
N VAL A 576 -43.89 20.17 -23.78
CA VAL A 576 -42.85 19.14 -23.62
C VAL A 576 -43.08 18.37 -22.32
N LYS A 577 -42.45 17.18 -22.18
CA LYS A 577 -42.43 16.48 -20.88
C LYS A 577 -41.76 17.38 -19.83
N ARG A 578 -42.50 17.67 -18.76
CA ARG A 578 -42.11 18.50 -17.61
C ARG A 578 -41.67 17.57 -16.49
N ILE A 579 -40.50 17.79 -15.94
CA ILE A 579 -39.89 16.92 -14.92
C ILE A 579 -39.45 17.83 -13.76
N ILE A 580 -39.70 17.41 -12.53
CA ILE A 580 -39.25 18.14 -11.33
C ILE A 580 -38.00 17.47 -10.74
N SER A 581 -36.97 18.26 -10.44
CA SER A 581 -35.75 17.77 -9.79
C SER A 581 -35.67 18.19 -8.33
N PHE A 582 -35.26 17.25 -7.47
CA PHE A 582 -35.12 17.45 -6.03
C PHE A 582 -33.65 17.32 -5.59
N GLY A 583 -33.10 18.42 -5.04
CA GLY A 583 -31.76 18.47 -4.44
C GLY A 583 -30.78 19.42 -5.15
N GLY A 584 -29.65 18.88 -5.56
CA GLY A 584 -28.44 19.51 -6.09
C GLY A 584 -27.59 20.18 -5.03
N TRP A 585 -26.50 20.79 -5.48
CA TRP A 585 -25.36 21.18 -4.68
C TRP A 585 -25.73 21.87 -3.37
N ALA A 586 -26.45 23.00 -3.42
CA ALA A 586 -26.78 23.78 -2.22
C ALA A 586 -27.67 23.00 -1.24
N ASP A 587 -28.71 22.30 -1.71
CA ASP A 587 -29.62 21.56 -0.84
C ASP A 587 -28.99 20.24 -0.33
N SER A 588 -27.94 19.76 -1.00
CA SER A 588 -27.20 18.55 -0.63
C SER A 588 -25.95 18.81 0.24
N THR A 589 -25.40 20.04 0.23
CA THR A 589 -24.12 20.41 0.88
C THR A 589 -24.18 21.61 1.83
N ALA A 590 -25.22 22.45 1.83
CA ALA A 590 -25.28 23.60 2.76
C ALA A 590 -25.52 23.15 4.21
N PRO A 591 -24.83 23.72 5.23
CA PRO A 591 -24.95 23.30 6.63
C PRO A 591 -26.37 23.30 7.23
N ASP A 592 -27.25 24.17 6.74
CA ASP A 592 -28.65 24.29 7.15
C ASP A 592 -29.60 23.32 6.39
N LYS A 593 -29.14 22.71 5.28
CA LYS A 593 -30.01 21.92 4.38
C LYS A 593 -29.58 20.49 4.12
N TYR A 594 -28.28 20.17 4.16
CA TYR A 594 -27.72 18.88 3.73
C TYR A 594 -28.40 17.64 4.36
N ALA A 595 -28.92 17.80 5.59
CA ALA A 595 -29.62 16.76 6.33
C ALA A 595 -31.04 16.47 5.81
N ILE A 596 -31.67 17.41 5.08
CA ILE A 596 -33.06 17.29 4.59
C ILE A 596 -33.18 16.13 3.60
N ILE A 597 -32.39 16.16 2.52
CA ILE A 597 -32.43 15.11 1.47
C ILE A 597 -32.01 13.74 2.03
N ARG A 598 -31.01 13.71 2.92
CA ARG A 598 -30.56 12.50 3.63
C ARG A 598 -31.67 11.91 4.50
N ASN A 599 -32.30 12.71 5.36
CA ASN A 599 -33.40 12.27 6.21
C ASN A 599 -34.62 11.85 5.39
N ALA A 600 -34.86 12.45 4.23
CA ALA A 600 -35.96 12.08 3.33
C ALA A 600 -35.72 10.71 2.67
N ILE A 601 -34.50 10.45 2.18
CA ILE A 601 -34.12 9.22 1.44
C ILE A 601 -33.82 8.03 2.37
N ILE A 602 -33.15 8.29 3.50
CA ILE A 602 -32.66 7.26 4.43
C ILE A 602 -33.74 6.97 5.48
N THR A 603 -34.19 8.00 6.22
CA THR A 603 -35.03 7.84 7.41
C THR A 603 -36.53 7.81 7.10
N ASN A 604 -36.98 8.59 6.10
CA ASN A 604 -38.41 8.80 5.79
C ASN A 604 -38.82 8.26 4.41
N ARG A 605 -38.07 7.27 3.90
CA ARG A 605 -38.15 6.75 2.52
C ARG A 605 -39.56 6.58 1.95
N GLU A 606 -40.41 5.82 2.64
CA GLU A 606 -41.78 5.51 2.20
C GLU A 606 -42.66 6.76 2.12
N THR A 607 -42.61 7.61 3.16
CA THR A 607 -43.38 8.86 3.22
C THR A 607 -42.92 9.82 2.12
N PHE A 608 -41.61 9.97 1.93
CA PHE A 608 -41.06 10.86 0.91
C PHE A 608 -41.42 10.38 -0.50
N ALA A 609 -41.21 9.10 -0.81
CA ALA A 609 -41.56 8.51 -2.10
C ALA A 609 -43.07 8.60 -2.41
N THR A 610 -43.92 8.35 -1.41
CA THR A 610 -45.38 8.47 -1.56
C THR A 610 -45.79 9.92 -1.83
N ASN A 611 -45.26 10.87 -1.07
CA ASN A 611 -45.55 12.30 -1.25
C ASN A 611 -45.06 12.82 -2.60
N LEU A 612 -43.89 12.39 -3.08
CA LEU A 612 -43.36 12.75 -4.39
C LEU A 612 -44.24 12.25 -5.54
N ALA A 613 -44.66 10.99 -5.50
CA ALA A 613 -45.53 10.42 -6.52
C ALA A 613 -46.90 11.09 -6.54
N GLN A 614 -47.48 11.35 -5.36
CA GLN A 614 -48.74 12.08 -5.22
C GLN A 614 -48.61 13.52 -5.76
N PHE A 615 -47.54 14.24 -5.41
CA PHE A 615 -47.27 15.59 -5.93
C PHE A 615 -47.13 15.61 -7.46
N ALA A 616 -46.37 14.68 -8.04
CA ALA A 616 -46.20 14.61 -9.50
C ALA A 616 -47.53 14.39 -10.22
N LYS A 617 -48.41 13.57 -9.64
CA LYS A 617 -49.77 13.28 -10.13
C LYS A 617 -50.68 14.51 -10.02
N ASP A 618 -50.75 15.12 -8.84
CA ASP A 618 -51.64 16.27 -8.56
C ASP A 618 -51.27 17.51 -9.39
N GLU A 619 -49.98 17.72 -9.64
CA GLU A 619 -49.50 18.84 -10.46
C GLU A 619 -49.47 18.54 -11.97
N GLY A 620 -49.75 17.29 -12.38
CA GLY A 620 -49.76 16.87 -13.79
C GLY A 620 -48.39 16.91 -14.45
N ILE A 621 -47.35 16.52 -13.71
CA ILE A 621 -45.94 16.50 -14.12
C ILE A 621 -45.57 15.13 -14.68
N ASP A 622 -44.72 15.10 -15.71
CA ASP A 622 -44.43 13.90 -16.53
C ASP A 622 -43.27 13.04 -15.97
N GLY A 623 -42.70 13.42 -14.83
CA GLY A 623 -41.60 12.68 -14.18
C GLY A 623 -40.94 13.38 -12.99
N VAL A 624 -40.08 12.62 -12.30
CA VAL A 624 -39.29 13.05 -11.14
C VAL A 624 -37.81 12.75 -11.39
N ASP A 625 -36.96 13.71 -11.06
CA ASP A 625 -35.50 13.59 -11.07
C ASP A 625 -34.99 13.76 -9.63
N ILE A 626 -33.99 12.97 -9.24
CA ILE A 626 -33.36 13.09 -7.92
C ILE A 626 -31.88 13.44 -8.09
N ASP A 627 -31.50 14.57 -7.49
CA ASP A 627 -30.21 15.21 -7.65
C ASP A 627 -29.52 15.22 -6.27
N TRP A 628 -28.98 14.09 -5.82
CA TRP A 628 -28.30 14.02 -4.51
C TRP A 628 -26.79 14.17 -4.70
N GLU A 629 -26.23 15.30 -4.24
CA GLU A 629 -24.80 15.63 -4.39
C GLU A 629 -24.02 15.61 -3.07
N TYR A 630 -23.27 14.56 -2.71
CA TYR A 630 -23.28 13.21 -3.28
C TYR A 630 -23.40 12.17 -2.15
N PRO A 631 -24.09 11.03 -2.40
CA PRO A 631 -23.94 9.81 -1.60
C PRO A 631 -22.47 9.50 -1.32
N GLY A 632 -22.10 9.24 -0.07
CA GLY A 632 -20.75 8.77 0.28
C GLY A 632 -19.60 9.77 0.07
N ALA A 633 -19.87 11.07 -0.13
CA ALA A 633 -18.82 12.10 -0.17
C ALA A 633 -18.17 12.32 1.21
N GLU A 634 -16.95 11.79 1.41
CA GLU A 634 -16.15 12.00 2.63
C GLU A 634 -15.37 13.32 2.65
N ASP A 635 -15.10 13.91 1.49
CA ASP A 635 -14.29 15.13 1.33
C ASP A 635 -15.07 16.41 1.66
N ILE A 636 -16.41 16.35 1.66
CA ILE A 636 -17.27 17.48 2.00
C ILE A 636 -17.61 17.42 3.49
N MET A 637 -17.17 18.43 4.24
CA MET A 637 -17.20 18.46 5.70
C MET A 637 -18.17 19.51 6.24
N ILE A 638 -19.08 19.13 7.15
CA ILE A 638 -20.00 20.02 7.86
C ILE A 638 -19.88 19.76 9.37
N GLY A 639 -19.70 20.82 10.17
CA GLY A 639 -19.52 20.68 11.63
C GLY A 639 -18.30 19.83 12.03
N GLY A 640 -17.29 19.71 11.16
CA GLY A 640 -16.12 18.86 11.37
C GLY A 640 -16.34 17.37 11.10
N SER A 641 -17.50 16.97 10.55
CA SER A 641 -17.81 15.59 10.14
C SER A 641 -18.04 15.49 8.63
N PRO A 642 -17.69 14.36 7.98
CA PRO A 642 -18.02 14.12 6.58
C PRO A 642 -19.54 13.98 6.40
N ILE A 643 -20.08 14.48 5.29
CA ILE A 643 -21.53 14.40 5.00
C ILE A 643 -21.95 13.07 4.37
N GLY A 644 -21.00 12.30 3.84
CA GLY A 644 -21.23 10.99 3.22
C GLY A 644 -21.04 9.83 4.18
N ALA A 645 -21.86 8.79 4.04
CA ALA A 645 -21.75 7.53 4.75
C ALA A 645 -21.64 6.34 3.78
N LYS A 646 -20.98 5.27 4.21
CA LYS A 646 -20.77 4.03 3.41
C LYS A 646 -22.08 3.38 2.93
N THR A 647 -23.19 3.61 3.63
CA THR A 647 -24.51 3.06 3.29
C THR A 647 -25.36 3.94 2.37
N ASP A 648 -24.92 5.16 2.03
CA ASP A 648 -25.72 6.14 1.29
C ASP A 648 -26.17 5.60 -0.08
N GLY A 649 -25.26 5.03 -0.87
CA GLY A 649 -25.57 4.54 -2.22
C GLY A 649 -26.60 3.41 -2.24
N LEU A 650 -26.55 2.49 -1.27
CA LEU A 650 -27.54 1.43 -1.13
C LEU A 650 -28.88 1.98 -0.63
N ASN A 651 -28.87 2.94 0.31
CA ASN A 651 -30.08 3.65 0.74
C ASN A 651 -30.72 4.47 -0.39
N TYR A 652 -29.91 5.01 -1.30
CA TYR A 652 -30.38 5.73 -2.48
C TYR A 652 -31.07 4.79 -3.46
N LEU A 653 -30.44 3.66 -3.82
CA LEU A 653 -31.05 2.62 -4.64
C LEU A 653 -32.39 2.13 -4.06
N ARG A 654 -32.43 1.88 -2.74
CA ARG A 654 -33.65 1.48 -2.03
C ARG A 654 -34.76 2.52 -2.16
N PHE A 655 -34.45 3.81 -2.01
CA PHE A 655 -35.40 4.91 -2.20
C PHE A 655 -35.88 5.03 -3.65
N LEU A 656 -34.99 4.95 -4.63
CA LEU A 656 -35.36 4.98 -6.05
C LEU A 656 -36.30 3.82 -6.41
N THR A 657 -36.05 2.63 -5.83
CA THR A 657 -36.92 1.45 -5.99
C THR A 657 -38.31 1.70 -5.40
N THR A 658 -38.39 2.21 -4.16
CA THR A 658 -39.68 2.60 -3.57
C THR A 658 -40.38 3.66 -4.44
N LEU A 659 -39.68 4.71 -4.88
CA LEU A 659 -40.25 5.79 -5.68
C LEU A 659 -40.79 5.27 -7.04
N ARG A 660 -40.05 4.40 -7.73
CA ARG A 660 -40.50 3.77 -8.98
C ARG A 660 -41.78 2.94 -8.80
N GLN A 661 -41.98 2.33 -7.63
CA GLN A 661 -43.20 1.59 -7.29
C GLN A 661 -44.41 2.49 -6.94
N LYS A 662 -44.18 3.75 -6.53
CA LYS A 662 -45.26 4.72 -6.23
C LYS A 662 -45.66 5.57 -7.44
N LEU A 663 -44.72 5.84 -8.36
CA LEU A 663 -44.96 6.64 -9.56
C LEU A 663 -45.83 5.90 -10.59
N ASP A 664 -46.79 6.62 -11.19
CA ASP A 664 -47.58 6.09 -12.30
C ASP A 664 -46.65 5.60 -13.46
N PRO A 665 -46.97 4.50 -14.17
CA PRO A 665 -46.04 3.90 -15.13
C PRO A 665 -45.54 4.81 -16.26
N ASP A 666 -46.35 5.78 -16.69
CA ASP A 666 -46.00 6.72 -17.78
C ASP A 666 -45.08 7.88 -17.34
N MET A 667 -44.91 8.08 -16.01
CA MET A 667 -43.99 9.06 -15.44
C MET A 667 -42.56 8.53 -15.49
N SER A 668 -41.61 9.36 -15.94
CA SER A 668 -40.19 8.99 -15.89
C SER A 668 -39.58 9.23 -14.52
N LEU A 669 -38.72 8.33 -14.07
CA LEU A 669 -37.81 8.51 -12.94
C LEU A 669 -36.37 8.67 -13.45
N SER A 670 -35.63 9.66 -12.96
CA SER A 670 -34.21 9.84 -13.27
C SER A 670 -33.36 10.26 -12.07
N ILE A 671 -32.04 10.25 -12.27
CA ILE A 671 -31.09 10.86 -11.36
C ILE A 671 -30.08 11.73 -12.09
N ALA A 672 -29.57 12.75 -11.39
CA ALA A 672 -28.27 13.33 -11.70
C ALA A 672 -27.15 12.47 -11.09
N ALA A 673 -26.07 12.25 -11.84
CA ALA A 673 -24.92 11.47 -11.41
C ALA A 673 -23.61 12.18 -11.76
N PRO A 674 -22.57 12.11 -10.90
CA PRO A 674 -21.28 12.71 -11.18
C PRO A 674 -20.56 11.97 -12.33
N ALA A 675 -19.86 12.71 -13.18
CA ALA A 675 -18.98 12.10 -14.20
C ALA A 675 -17.62 11.64 -13.64
N SER A 676 -17.23 12.11 -12.45
CA SER A 676 -15.96 11.73 -11.82
C SER A 676 -16.06 10.36 -11.15
N TYR A 677 -15.04 9.51 -11.33
CA TYR A 677 -14.90 8.25 -10.60
C TYR A 677 -14.97 8.45 -9.09
N TRP A 678 -14.43 9.57 -8.59
CA TRP A 678 -14.34 9.88 -7.16
C TRP A 678 -15.69 9.87 -6.45
N TYR A 679 -16.70 10.55 -7.00
CA TYR A 679 -18.04 10.56 -6.42
C TYR A 679 -18.89 9.39 -6.94
N LEU A 680 -18.73 8.99 -8.20
CA LEU A 680 -19.55 7.92 -8.79
C LEU A 680 -19.29 6.55 -8.13
N LYS A 681 -18.10 6.30 -7.56
CA LYS A 681 -17.75 5.04 -6.87
C LYS A 681 -18.67 4.70 -5.68
N ALA A 682 -19.44 5.67 -5.19
CA ALA A 682 -20.44 5.50 -4.13
C ALA A 682 -21.84 5.10 -4.64
N PHE A 683 -22.06 5.10 -5.96
CA PHE A 683 -23.34 4.79 -6.59
C PHE A 683 -23.31 3.34 -7.09
N PRO A 684 -24.27 2.47 -6.70
CA PRO A 684 -24.49 1.17 -7.33
C PRO A 684 -25.16 1.38 -8.69
N ILE A 685 -24.44 2.01 -9.62
CA ILE A 685 -24.98 2.66 -10.81
C ILE A 685 -25.58 1.66 -11.82
N ASP A 686 -25.05 0.44 -11.85
CA ASP A 686 -25.59 -0.69 -12.58
C ASP A 686 -27.01 -1.05 -12.09
N ARG A 687 -27.17 -1.22 -10.77
CA ARG A 687 -28.47 -1.52 -10.16
C ARG A 687 -29.44 -0.34 -10.26
N ILE A 688 -28.96 0.90 -10.10
CA ILE A 688 -29.77 2.12 -10.30
C ILE A 688 -30.29 2.19 -11.74
N SER A 689 -29.46 1.89 -12.74
CA SER A 689 -29.83 1.93 -14.17
C SER A 689 -30.95 0.96 -14.56
N SER A 690 -31.28 0.00 -13.70
CA SER A 690 -32.40 -0.93 -13.88
C SER A 690 -33.73 -0.45 -13.26
N VAL A 691 -33.69 0.65 -12.49
CA VAL A 691 -34.82 1.21 -11.75
C VAL A 691 -35.27 2.55 -12.33
N VAL A 692 -34.35 3.31 -12.94
CA VAL A 692 -34.59 4.64 -13.50
C VAL A 692 -34.65 4.58 -15.03
N ASP A 693 -35.45 5.47 -15.63
CA ASP A 693 -35.63 5.57 -17.09
C ASP A 693 -34.38 6.13 -17.80
N TYR A 694 -33.63 7.00 -17.12
CA TYR A 694 -32.34 7.53 -17.60
C TYR A 694 -31.50 8.12 -16.45
N ILE A 695 -30.20 8.30 -16.72
CA ILE A 695 -29.23 8.92 -15.81
C ILE A 695 -28.63 10.14 -16.52
N VAL A 696 -28.61 11.30 -15.86
CA VAL A 696 -27.95 12.51 -16.35
C VAL A 696 -26.55 12.60 -15.75
N TYR A 697 -25.53 12.28 -16.54
CA TYR A 697 -24.15 12.45 -16.10
C TYR A 697 -23.73 13.92 -16.19
N MET A 698 -23.34 14.49 -15.05
CA MET A 698 -22.85 15.86 -14.94
C MET A 698 -21.41 15.94 -15.44
N THR A 699 -21.27 16.03 -16.77
CA THR A 699 -20.00 16.12 -17.49
C THR A 699 -19.54 17.58 -17.68
N TYR A 700 -19.75 18.39 -16.65
CA TYR A 700 -19.38 19.80 -16.53
C TYR A 700 -18.74 20.07 -15.16
N ASP A 701 -18.32 21.30 -14.88
CA ASP A 701 -17.64 21.69 -13.63
C ASP A 701 -16.38 20.84 -13.31
N LEU A 702 -15.70 20.36 -14.36
CA LEU A 702 -14.40 19.68 -14.26
C LEU A 702 -13.27 20.65 -13.84
N HIS A 703 -13.51 21.96 -13.95
CA HIS A 703 -12.65 23.04 -13.51
C HIS A 703 -13.47 24.07 -12.72
N GLY A 704 -12.90 24.63 -11.66
CA GLY A 704 -13.61 25.56 -10.77
C GLY A 704 -12.67 26.28 -9.81
N GLN A 705 -13.22 26.86 -8.73
CA GLN A 705 -12.47 27.69 -7.77
C GLN A 705 -11.31 26.96 -7.06
N TRP A 706 -11.31 25.63 -7.10
CA TRP A 706 -10.27 24.74 -6.58
C TRP A 706 -9.10 24.48 -7.55
N THR A 707 -9.19 24.94 -8.81
CA THR A 707 -8.12 24.75 -9.81
C THR A 707 -7.10 25.88 -9.72
N THR A 708 -5.88 25.59 -9.27
CA THR A 708 -4.75 26.53 -9.42
C THR A 708 -4.41 26.71 -10.90
N ALA A 709 -4.13 27.94 -11.31
CA ALA A 709 -4.23 28.37 -12.71
C ALA A 709 -3.34 27.57 -13.69
N ILE A 710 -3.96 26.70 -14.49
CA ILE A 710 -3.39 26.21 -15.74
C ILE A 710 -3.63 27.27 -16.81
N GLN A 711 -2.55 27.77 -17.43
CA GLN A 711 -2.68 28.55 -18.66
C GLN A 711 -3.27 27.65 -19.76
N THR A 712 -4.51 27.94 -20.13
CA THR A 712 -5.31 27.31 -21.21
C THR A 712 -5.63 25.81 -21.08
N PRO A 713 -6.75 25.45 -20.44
CA PRO A 713 -7.48 24.21 -20.74
C PRO A 713 -8.28 24.39 -22.04
N LEU A 714 -8.09 23.49 -23.01
CA LEU A 714 -9.07 23.30 -24.08
C LEU A 714 -10.32 22.64 -23.47
N MET A 715 -11.45 23.37 -23.53
CA MET A 715 -12.71 23.11 -22.81
C MET A 715 -12.77 23.60 -21.36
N ASN A 716 -12.92 24.92 -21.20
CA ASN A 716 -13.68 25.49 -20.09
C ASN A 716 -15.14 25.01 -20.20
N VAL A 717 -15.47 23.88 -19.57
CA VAL A 717 -16.87 23.53 -19.28
C VAL A 717 -17.24 24.17 -17.95
N HIS A 718 -17.41 25.50 -17.97
CA HIS A 718 -18.25 26.17 -16.99
C HIS A 718 -19.61 25.48 -16.95
N GLN A 719 -20.28 25.48 -15.79
CA GLN A 719 -21.73 25.30 -15.65
C GLN A 719 -22.46 25.65 -16.94
N ALA A 720 -23.04 24.63 -17.58
CA ALA A 720 -23.90 24.82 -18.73
C ALA A 720 -25.28 25.33 -18.28
N ASN A 721 -25.28 26.48 -17.61
CA ASN A 721 -26.46 27.32 -17.39
C ASN A 721 -26.80 27.94 -18.75
N VAL A 722 -27.62 27.23 -19.54
CA VAL A 722 -28.19 27.68 -20.82
C VAL A 722 -29.70 27.55 -20.77
#